data_AF-A0A7V9EQ78-F1
#
_entry.id   AF-A0A7V9EQ78-F1
#
_cell.length_a   1.000
_cell.length_b   1.000
_cell.length_c   1.000
_cell.angle_alpha   90.00
_cell.angle_beta   90.00
_cell.angle_gamma   90.00
#
_symmetry.space_group_name_H-M   'P 1'
#
loop_
_entity.id
_entity.type
_entity.pdbx_description
1 polymer ?
#
loop_
_entity_poly.entity_id
_entity_poly.type
_entity_poly.pdbx_seq_one_letter_code
_entity_poly.pdbx_strand_id
1 'polypeptide(L)'
;MGPCRAAKETAGLDLGWFLHTLPQRMPRNDQLHKILLIGSGPIIIGQGCEFDYSGVQACKALREEGYEVVLVNSNPATIMTDPEFADRTYIEPITPEVIELILEREKPDAILPTMGGQTALNAAMELNRNGALVRHGVQLIGANARAIAKGEDRQLFKEAMVRIGLDVARSGIARSLGDAERVAAEIGSFPLIIRPAFTLGGSGGGIAYNREELSSIVELGLDLSPVSEVLIEESLLGWKEFEMEVMRDRADNCVVVCSIENLDPMGVHTGDSITVAPAQTLTDREYQAMRDASFAVIREIGVETGGSNIQFAVNPEDGRMVVIEMNPRVSRSSALASKATGFPIAKIAAKLAVGYTLDEIRNDITRETPASFEPTIDYCVVKVPRFTFEKFPEADATLTTRMKSVGEAMAIGRTFKEALQKALRSLEIKRFGLCGDGRETRVDKETLRRKLSVPNAERIFYVAQAFQDGMTIEEVFGLTKIDPWFLQNIAQVVDAQRKLGVSPDSAGGLPARRLANGQAGRLPAESVKMTDFQFRGFDPRGEVEIKRRHLPHWEQKGATYFVTFRLADAVPESVLAEWREERERWLKFHPQPWDWKTSREYVRLCEESREQWLDQGHGSCLLRERDYADIVRDALLYFHGERYLLDDFVIMPNHVHLLVKPLGDHPLGEILRSWKSFTAKAINQLRGREGTVWMAESFDTIVRDLDHLDAIRQYIAHNPEKGHLREGEFLFARRSVILTDSAAGHLARPETRPEGRQAGRLPAESGVTPDFRRAKRLGFSDRQLAHSLGSTEDQVRAARIATGVTPTYRLVDTCAAEFEAYTPYYYSTYGDENEMRSSAKRKIMILGGGPNRIGQGIEFDYCCVHAAFALRELGIETIMVNSNPETVSTDYDTSDKLYFEPLTHEDVLNIYEQEKPEGVIVQFGGQTPLNLAAGLKAAGVPIIGTQPESIELAEDRKLFAEMLDRLGLRQTPSGSATSEEEAVAIAARIGYPVLVRPSFVLGGRAMELVYHAEDLRRYMRSAIEVSSHRPVLVDRFLEDAIEVDVDCIADGEIAVVGAIMEHIEEAGIHSGDSACVVPTFSLS
;
A
#
# COMPACT_ATOMS: atom_id res chain seq x y z
N MET A 1 -31.55 24.69 -37.44
CA MET A 1 -31.97 26.10 -37.62
C MET A 1 -33.04 26.39 -36.56
N GLY A 2 -32.83 27.38 -35.68
CA GLY A 2 -33.81 27.74 -34.63
C GLY A 2 -35.01 28.53 -35.18
N PRO A 3 -35.73 29.33 -34.38
CA PRO A 3 -36.15 29.19 -32.97
C PRO A 3 -37.65 29.58 -32.74
N CYS A 4 -38.10 29.55 -31.48
CA CYS A 4 -39.15 30.41 -30.83
C CYS A 4 -40.66 30.02 -30.79
N ARG A 5 -41.22 30.14 -29.55
CA ARG A 5 -42.59 30.57 -29.10
C ARG A 5 -43.80 29.62 -29.32
N ALA A 6 -44.83 29.49 -28.47
CA ALA A 6 -45.19 30.01 -27.14
C ALA A 6 -46.48 29.30 -26.58
N ALA A 7 -46.60 29.29 -25.25
CA ALA A 7 -47.80 29.53 -24.39
C ALA A 7 -49.00 28.55 -24.27
N LYS A 8 -49.39 28.34 -22.98
CA LYS A 8 -50.73 28.16 -22.33
C LYS A 8 -50.65 27.06 -21.25
N GLU A 9 -51.27 27.09 -20.07
CA GLU A 9 -52.19 27.98 -19.35
C GLU A 9 -52.18 27.52 -17.87
N THR A 10 -52.57 28.42 -16.96
CA THR A 10 -52.58 28.34 -15.49
C THR A 10 -53.73 27.53 -14.87
N ALA A 11 -53.50 26.88 -13.71
CA ALA A 11 -54.44 26.85 -12.57
C ALA A 11 -53.70 26.36 -11.31
N GLY A 12 -53.71 27.17 -10.25
CA GLY A 12 -53.06 26.87 -8.98
C GLY A 12 -53.85 25.91 -8.10
N LEU A 13 -53.10 25.09 -7.36
CA LEU A 13 -53.49 24.58 -6.06
C LEU A 13 -52.30 24.72 -5.11
N ASP A 14 -52.64 25.26 -3.97
CA ASP A 14 -51.85 25.61 -2.81
C ASP A 14 -51.03 24.42 -2.27
N LEU A 15 -49.70 24.58 -2.20
CA LEU A 15 -48.79 23.69 -1.47
C LEU A 15 -47.98 24.49 -0.45
N GLY A 16 -48.62 25.51 0.15
CA GLY A 16 -48.19 26.18 1.38
C GLY A 16 -48.34 25.30 2.63
N TRP A 17 -47.97 24.01 2.56
CA TRP A 17 -48.08 23.04 3.67
C TRP A 17 -46.84 22.17 3.93
N PHE A 18 -45.65 22.59 3.45
CA PHE A 18 -44.37 22.01 3.91
C PHE A 18 -43.35 23.07 4.36
N LEU A 19 -43.84 24.24 4.79
CA LEU A 19 -43.05 25.29 5.44
C LEU A 19 -43.78 25.78 6.68
N HIS A 20 -43.81 24.96 7.74
CA HIS A 20 -43.70 25.37 9.15
C HIS A 20 -44.01 24.21 10.10
N THR A 21 -43.00 23.34 10.27
CA THR A 21 -42.63 22.72 11.55
C THR A 21 -41.13 22.42 11.48
N LEU A 22 -40.30 23.46 11.58
CA LEU A 22 -38.90 23.32 11.97
C LEU A 22 -38.72 23.98 13.34
N PRO A 23 -38.94 23.19 14.41
CA PRO A 23 -38.03 23.14 15.54
C PRO A 23 -37.55 21.67 15.65
N GLN A 24 -36.25 21.36 15.53
CA GLN A 24 -35.24 21.71 16.53
C GLN A 24 -33.84 21.78 15.90
N ARG A 25 -33.18 22.92 16.07
CA ARG A 25 -31.76 22.95 16.46
C ARG A 25 -31.68 22.16 17.79
N MET A 26 -30.78 21.20 18.05
CA MET A 26 -29.36 21.18 17.68
C MET A 26 -28.76 19.74 17.65
N PRO A 27 -27.99 19.36 16.61
CA PRO A 27 -27.19 18.13 16.61
C PRO A 27 -26.02 18.17 17.60
N ARG A 28 -25.46 19.37 17.79
CA ARG A 28 -24.45 19.73 18.78
C ARG A 28 -24.99 19.64 20.23
N ASN A 29 -24.20 19.09 21.15
CA ASN A 29 -24.50 19.10 22.58
C ASN A 29 -24.21 20.47 23.22
N ASP A 30 -25.22 21.33 23.28
CA ASP A 30 -25.10 22.68 23.85
C ASP A 30 -24.97 22.73 25.37
N GLN A 31 -25.01 21.58 26.05
CA GLN A 31 -24.69 21.52 27.48
C GLN A 31 -23.19 21.54 27.73
N LEU A 32 -22.38 21.26 26.69
CA LEU A 32 -20.93 21.35 26.74
C LEU A 32 -20.51 22.70 26.16
N HIS A 33 -19.60 23.38 26.84
CA HIS A 33 -18.99 24.61 26.38
C HIS A 33 -17.48 24.48 26.33
N LYS A 34 -16.89 23.83 27.33
CA LYS A 34 -15.44 23.63 27.46
C LYS A 34 -15.08 22.15 27.54
N ILE A 35 -14.15 21.72 26.70
CA ILE A 35 -13.72 20.31 26.60
C ILE A 35 -12.21 20.22 26.84
N LEU A 36 -11.80 19.33 27.74
CA LEU A 36 -10.41 18.95 27.93
C LEU A 36 -10.04 17.76 27.03
N LEU A 37 -9.13 17.97 26.09
CA LEU A 37 -8.48 16.93 25.31
C LEU A 37 -7.21 16.47 26.02
N ILE A 38 -6.97 15.16 26.07
CA ILE A 38 -5.72 14.58 26.60
C ILE A 38 -4.90 14.03 25.43
N GLY A 39 -3.67 14.53 25.27
CA GLY A 39 -2.70 14.02 24.30
C GLY A 39 -2.03 12.72 24.74
N SER A 40 -1.14 12.20 23.89
CA SER A 40 -0.42 10.94 24.12
C SER A 40 0.84 11.08 24.98
N GLY A 41 1.42 12.28 25.05
CA GLY A 41 2.72 12.51 25.67
C GLY A 41 3.86 12.23 24.68
N PRO A 42 5.06 11.87 25.18
CA PRO A 42 6.21 11.64 24.31
C PRO A 42 6.00 10.44 23.39
N ILE A 43 6.66 10.48 22.23
CA ILE A 43 6.65 9.40 21.25
C ILE A 43 7.43 8.19 21.79
N ILE A 44 6.81 7.02 21.76
CA ILE A 44 7.43 5.74 22.17
C ILE A 44 7.08 4.64 21.16
N ILE A 45 7.84 3.55 21.14
CA ILE A 45 7.48 2.35 20.36
C ILE A 45 6.08 1.89 20.77
N GLY A 46 5.17 1.77 19.80
CA GLY A 46 3.77 1.42 20.04
C GLY A 46 2.82 2.62 20.17
N GLN A 47 3.32 3.82 20.46
CA GLN A 47 2.54 5.05 20.55
C GLN A 47 3.28 6.19 19.82
N GLY A 48 3.02 6.26 18.51
CA GLY A 48 3.75 7.10 17.56
C GLY A 48 3.12 8.47 17.31
N CYS A 49 3.38 9.02 16.13
CA CYS A 49 2.92 10.35 15.72
C CYS A 49 1.41 10.40 15.44
N GLU A 50 0.76 9.24 15.30
CA GLU A 50 -0.66 9.12 14.95
C GLU A 50 -1.60 9.89 15.90
N PHE A 51 -1.15 10.13 17.14
CA PHE A 51 -1.90 10.85 18.16
C PHE A 51 -1.73 12.37 18.12
N ASP A 52 -0.64 12.87 17.54
CA ASP A 52 -0.55 14.30 17.19
C ASP A 52 -1.53 14.58 16.03
N TYR A 53 -1.46 13.79 14.96
CA TYR A 53 -2.43 13.88 13.85
C TYR A 53 -3.89 13.81 14.35
N SER A 54 -4.21 12.81 15.18
CA SER A 54 -5.56 12.65 15.72
C SER A 54 -5.95 13.80 16.66
N GLY A 55 -5.01 14.27 17.49
CA GLY A 55 -5.19 15.39 18.40
C GLY A 55 -5.46 16.70 17.68
N VAL A 56 -4.67 17.02 16.64
CA VAL A 56 -4.87 18.18 15.76
C VAL A 56 -6.26 18.16 15.13
N GLN A 57 -6.66 17.02 14.56
CA GLN A 57 -7.97 16.85 13.95
C GLN A 57 -9.12 17.04 14.95
N ALA A 58 -8.97 16.50 16.16
CA ALA A 58 -9.96 16.69 17.23
C ALA A 58 -10.04 18.16 17.69
N CYS A 59 -8.90 18.80 17.95
CA CYS A 59 -8.80 20.23 18.30
C CYS A 59 -9.51 21.11 17.26
N LYS A 60 -9.18 20.91 15.98
CA LYS A 60 -9.79 21.63 14.86
C LYS A 60 -11.30 21.40 14.79
N ALA A 61 -11.75 20.15 14.86
CA ALA A 61 -13.17 19.81 14.80
C ALA A 61 -13.97 20.47 15.93
N LEU A 62 -13.49 20.41 17.17
CA LEU A 62 -14.18 20.99 18.31
C LEU A 62 -14.22 22.53 18.24
N ARG A 63 -13.15 23.17 17.78
CA ARG A 63 -13.11 24.63 17.58
C ARG A 63 -14.00 25.11 16.45
N GLU A 64 -14.04 24.38 15.33
CA GLU A 64 -14.98 24.66 14.21
C GLU A 64 -16.44 24.64 14.69
N GLU A 65 -16.77 23.74 15.62
CA GLU A 65 -18.08 23.69 16.24
C GLU A 65 -18.29 24.73 17.34
N GLY A 66 -17.26 25.50 17.73
CA GLY A 66 -17.35 26.60 18.68
C GLY A 66 -17.30 26.18 20.15
N TYR A 67 -16.61 25.09 20.48
CA TYR A 67 -16.25 24.74 21.86
C TYR A 67 -14.95 25.42 22.27
N GLU A 68 -14.82 25.75 23.56
CA GLU A 68 -13.54 26.12 24.17
C GLU A 68 -12.73 24.83 24.41
N VAL A 69 -11.58 24.72 23.76
CA VAL A 69 -10.72 23.54 23.85
C VAL A 69 -9.57 23.81 24.81
N VAL A 70 -9.49 23.00 25.86
CA VAL A 70 -8.32 22.88 26.72
C VAL A 70 -7.57 21.63 26.27
N LEU A 71 -6.27 21.71 26.12
CA LEU A 71 -5.42 20.58 25.76
C LEU A 71 -4.32 20.39 26.82
N VAL A 72 -4.06 19.14 27.19
CA VAL A 72 -2.85 18.75 27.91
C VAL A 72 -2.05 17.73 27.11
N ASN A 73 -0.79 18.04 26.81
CA ASN A 73 0.15 17.11 26.18
C ASN A 73 1.58 17.51 26.54
N SER A 74 2.35 16.60 27.15
CA SER A 74 3.72 16.89 27.58
C SER A 74 4.74 16.96 26.43
N ASN A 75 4.38 16.56 25.20
CA ASN A 75 5.29 16.57 24.07
C ASN A 75 5.27 17.94 23.36
N PRO A 76 6.38 18.70 23.37
CA PRO A 76 6.42 20.03 22.77
C PRO A 76 6.56 20.01 21.24
N ALA A 77 6.94 18.88 20.64
CA ALA A 77 7.18 18.77 19.20
C ALA A 77 5.91 18.41 18.40
N THR A 78 4.73 18.74 18.94
CA THR A 78 3.44 18.35 18.36
C THR A 78 2.68 19.57 17.83
N ILE A 79 2.05 19.45 16.66
CA ILE A 79 1.24 20.54 16.10
C ILE A 79 0.01 20.80 16.97
N MET A 80 -0.55 19.76 17.61
CA MET A 80 -1.68 19.95 18.52
C MET A 80 -1.37 20.89 19.68
N THR A 81 -0.10 20.99 20.10
CA THR A 81 0.34 21.90 21.18
C THR A 81 0.63 23.32 20.71
N ASP A 82 0.52 23.62 19.43
CA ASP A 82 0.65 25.00 18.98
C ASP A 82 -0.48 25.87 19.55
N PRO A 83 -0.20 27.12 19.94
CA PRO A 83 -1.17 27.99 20.62
C PRO A 83 -2.46 28.28 19.83
N GLU A 84 -2.48 28.04 18.52
CA GLU A 84 -3.61 28.30 17.63
C GLU A 84 -4.66 27.17 17.58
N PHE A 85 -4.27 25.94 17.97
CA PHE A 85 -5.13 24.76 17.88
C PHE A 85 -6.00 24.52 19.12
N ALA A 86 -5.69 25.14 20.26
CA ALA A 86 -6.52 25.08 21.47
C ALA A 86 -6.61 26.46 22.13
N ASP A 87 -7.67 26.73 22.89
CA ASP A 87 -7.83 27.99 23.63
C ASP A 87 -6.89 28.06 24.84
N ARG A 88 -6.57 26.89 25.40
CA ARG A 88 -5.61 26.70 26.49
C ARG A 88 -4.79 25.45 26.23
N THR A 89 -3.48 25.61 26.05
CA THR A 89 -2.54 24.49 25.89
C THR A 89 -1.65 24.36 27.13
N TYR A 90 -1.62 23.15 27.70
CA TYR A 90 -0.77 22.76 28.81
C TYR A 90 0.29 21.76 28.32
N ILE A 91 1.54 22.22 28.24
CA ILE A 91 2.70 21.34 28.03
C ILE A 91 3.19 20.88 29.41
N GLU A 92 2.46 19.93 29.98
CA GLU A 92 2.61 19.47 31.36
C GLU A 92 2.56 17.93 31.44
N PRO A 93 3.12 17.29 32.48
CA PRO A 93 3.10 15.83 32.62
C PRO A 93 1.69 15.25 32.61
N ILE A 94 1.46 14.23 31.77
CA ILE A 94 0.14 13.58 31.64
C ILE A 94 -0.05 12.57 32.78
N THR A 95 -0.31 13.10 33.96
CA THR A 95 -0.57 12.34 35.19
C THR A 95 -1.93 12.73 35.77
N PRO A 96 -2.64 11.82 36.45
CA PRO A 96 -3.93 12.12 37.08
C PRO A 96 -3.86 13.34 37.99
N GLU A 97 -2.78 13.51 38.75
CA GLU A 97 -2.60 14.61 39.69
C GLU A 97 -2.52 15.96 38.98
N VAL A 98 -1.71 16.05 37.92
CA VAL A 98 -1.58 17.27 37.12
C VAL A 98 -2.87 17.58 36.38
N ILE A 99 -3.52 16.56 35.82
CA ILE A 99 -4.79 16.75 35.11
C ILE A 99 -5.87 17.23 36.09
N GLU A 100 -5.94 16.71 37.32
CA GLU A 100 -6.89 17.19 38.33
C GLU A 100 -6.66 18.68 38.67
N LEU A 101 -5.41 19.16 38.73
CA LEU A 101 -5.12 20.59 38.87
C LEU A 101 -5.62 21.42 37.67
N ILE A 102 -5.55 20.88 36.45
CA ILE A 102 -6.14 21.52 35.26
C ILE A 102 -7.67 21.52 35.36
N LEU A 103 -8.30 20.44 35.85
CA LEU A 103 -9.76 20.39 36.09
C LEU A 103 -10.20 21.46 37.10
N GLU A 104 -9.44 21.64 38.18
CA GLU A 104 -9.69 22.68 39.19
C GLU A 104 -9.63 24.10 38.61
N ARG A 105 -8.63 24.34 37.76
CA ARG A 105 -8.34 25.65 37.18
C ARG A 105 -9.30 26.00 36.04
N GLU A 106 -9.41 25.12 35.05
CA GLU A 106 -10.12 25.38 33.80
C GLU A 106 -11.60 25.05 33.88
N LYS A 107 -11.99 24.14 34.78
CA LYS A 107 -13.37 23.67 34.99
C LYS A 107 -14.05 23.25 33.68
N PRO A 108 -13.48 22.30 32.91
CA PRO A 108 -14.09 21.81 31.69
C PRO A 108 -15.39 21.05 31.99
N ASP A 109 -16.34 21.07 31.06
CA ASP A 109 -17.60 20.33 31.19
C ASP A 109 -17.40 18.84 30.87
N ALA A 110 -16.43 18.54 29.99
CA ALA A 110 -16.13 17.18 29.57
C ALA A 110 -14.63 16.96 29.31
N ILE A 111 -14.22 15.69 29.34
CA ILE A 111 -12.89 15.22 28.96
C ILE A 111 -13.01 14.20 27.81
N LEU A 112 -12.17 14.35 26.79
CA LEU A 112 -12.09 13.49 25.61
C LEU A 112 -10.75 12.71 25.63
N PRO A 113 -10.75 11.44 26.08
CA PRO A 113 -9.51 10.66 26.26
C PRO A 113 -9.17 9.76 25.05
N THR A 114 -10.05 9.70 24.04
CA THR A 114 -9.97 8.71 22.96
C THR A 114 -9.03 9.11 21.81
N MET A 115 -8.28 10.21 21.97
CA MET A 115 -7.36 10.77 20.96
C MET A 115 -5.88 10.67 21.34
N GLY A 116 -5.57 10.32 22.59
CA GLY A 116 -4.20 10.33 23.14
C GLY A 116 -3.65 8.94 23.49
N GLY A 117 -4.05 7.92 22.73
CA GLY A 117 -3.54 6.56 22.92
C GLY A 117 -3.83 5.96 24.29
N GLN A 118 -2.93 5.10 24.76
CA GLN A 118 -3.08 4.43 26.05
C GLN A 118 -2.85 5.38 27.23
N THR A 119 -1.94 6.34 27.08
CA THR A 119 -1.64 7.34 28.12
C THR A 119 -2.91 8.09 28.53
N ALA A 120 -3.68 8.58 27.55
CA ALA A 120 -4.91 9.33 27.80
C ALA A 120 -6.01 8.47 28.44
N LEU A 121 -6.21 7.24 27.95
CA LEU A 121 -7.20 6.32 28.53
C LEU A 121 -6.85 5.97 29.98
N ASN A 122 -5.60 5.64 30.27
CA ASN A 122 -5.15 5.30 31.62
C ASN A 122 -5.35 6.47 32.59
N ALA A 123 -4.94 7.68 32.19
CA ALA A 123 -5.09 8.88 33.01
C ALA A 123 -6.57 9.19 33.29
N ALA A 124 -7.43 9.13 32.26
CA ALA A 124 -8.87 9.37 32.41
C ALA A 124 -9.56 8.31 33.28
N MET A 125 -9.16 7.04 33.14
CA MET A 125 -9.71 5.95 33.95
C MET A 125 -9.26 6.02 35.41
N GLU A 126 -8.05 6.50 35.70
CA GLU A 126 -7.60 6.76 37.07
C GLU A 126 -8.37 7.93 37.70
N LEU A 127 -8.56 9.03 36.98
CA LEU A 127 -9.40 10.16 37.41
C LEU A 127 -10.86 9.75 37.65
N ASN A 128 -11.39 8.83 36.84
CA ASN A 128 -12.71 8.26 37.07
C ASN A 128 -12.74 7.38 38.34
N ARG A 129 -11.72 6.53 38.51
CA ARG A 129 -11.62 5.58 39.63
C ARG A 129 -11.43 6.27 40.97
N ASN A 130 -10.61 7.30 41.03
CA ASN A 130 -10.34 8.07 42.25
C ASN A 130 -11.45 9.10 42.56
N GLY A 131 -12.45 9.24 41.68
CA GLY A 131 -13.62 10.11 41.84
C GLY A 131 -13.40 11.58 41.46
N ALA A 132 -12.25 11.96 40.87
CA ALA A 132 -11.95 13.34 40.46
C ALA A 132 -12.98 13.87 39.46
N LEU A 133 -13.33 13.09 38.43
CA LEU A 133 -14.31 13.53 37.42
C LEU A 133 -15.66 13.90 38.07
N VAL A 134 -16.10 13.10 39.05
CA VAL A 134 -17.35 13.37 39.80
C VAL A 134 -17.20 14.60 40.71
N ARG A 135 -16.06 14.75 41.41
CA ARG A 135 -15.79 15.93 42.26
C ARG A 135 -15.85 17.24 41.48
N HIS A 136 -15.35 17.23 40.24
CA HIS A 136 -15.29 18.42 39.38
C HIS A 136 -16.50 18.56 38.44
N GLY A 137 -17.43 17.59 38.43
CA GLY A 137 -18.61 17.62 37.55
C GLY A 137 -18.29 17.42 36.07
N VAL A 138 -17.20 16.74 35.75
CA VAL A 138 -16.67 16.57 34.38
C VAL A 138 -17.21 15.28 33.77
N GLN A 139 -17.74 15.36 32.56
CA GLN A 139 -18.25 14.20 31.82
C GLN A 139 -17.14 13.51 31.01
N LEU A 140 -17.20 12.18 30.90
CA LEU A 140 -16.31 11.42 30.02
C LEU A 140 -17.01 11.18 28.68
N ILE A 141 -16.53 11.80 27.60
CA ILE A 141 -17.15 11.76 26.27
C ILE A 141 -16.31 10.96 25.26
N GLY A 142 -16.90 10.60 24.11
CA GLY A 142 -16.30 9.71 23.11
C GLY A 142 -16.50 8.24 23.47
N ALA A 143 -15.87 7.79 24.55
CA ALA A 143 -16.09 6.47 25.14
C ALA A 143 -16.28 6.58 26.66
N ASN A 144 -17.35 5.98 27.17
CA ASN A 144 -17.63 5.99 28.61
C ASN A 144 -16.70 5.01 29.36
N ALA A 145 -16.58 5.17 30.68
CA ALA A 145 -15.64 4.39 31.50
C ALA A 145 -15.93 2.88 31.47
N ARG A 146 -17.20 2.49 31.29
CA ARG A 146 -17.58 1.08 31.16
C ARG A 146 -17.10 0.49 29.83
N ALA A 147 -17.25 1.23 28.73
CA ALA A 147 -16.80 0.81 27.40
C ALA A 147 -15.28 0.69 27.36
N ILE A 148 -14.55 1.67 27.91
CA ILE A 148 -13.09 1.62 28.02
C ILE A 148 -12.66 0.40 28.85
N ALA A 149 -13.20 0.24 30.06
CA ALA A 149 -12.86 -0.91 30.91
C ALA A 149 -13.16 -2.25 30.22
N LYS A 150 -14.27 -2.35 29.49
CA LYS A 150 -14.69 -3.58 28.83
C LYS A 150 -13.90 -3.89 27.56
N GLY A 151 -13.39 -2.88 26.85
CA GLY A 151 -12.51 -3.04 25.70
C GLY A 151 -11.07 -3.38 26.10
N GLU A 152 -10.57 -2.77 27.17
CA GLU A 152 -9.18 -2.92 27.63
C GLU A 152 -8.94 -4.15 28.52
N ASP A 153 -9.94 -4.55 29.32
CA ASP A 153 -9.84 -5.75 30.15
C ASP A 153 -10.14 -7.00 29.31
N ARG A 154 -9.11 -7.84 29.13
CA ARG A 154 -9.19 -9.06 28.29
C ARG A 154 -10.26 -10.04 28.76
N GLN A 155 -10.51 -10.15 30.07
CA GLN A 155 -11.51 -11.07 30.61
C GLN A 155 -12.92 -10.54 30.36
N LEU A 156 -13.15 -9.25 30.64
CA LEU A 156 -14.44 -8.61 30.35
C LEU A 156 -14.75 -8.61 28.85
N PHE A 157 -13.73 -8.38 28.01
CA PHE A 157 -13.85 -8.47 26.56
C PHE A 157 -14.22 -9.89 26.12
N LYS A 158 -13.51 -10.93 26.61
CA LYS A 158 -13.80 -12.33 26.31
C LYS A 158 -15.24 -12.71 26.68
N GLU A 159 -15.68 -12.35 27.89
CA GLU A 159 -17.05 -12.59 28.35
C GLU A 159 -18.09 -11.87 27.50
N ALA A 160 -17.75 -10.68 27.00
CA ALA A 160 -18.59 -9.92 26.08
C ALA A 160 -18.75 -10.64 24.74
N MET A 161 -17.65 -11.08 24.13
CA MET A 161 -17.66 -11.78 22.84
C MET A 161 -18.48 -13.07 22.91
N VAL A 162 -18.25 -13.88 23.96
CA VAL A 162 -19.00 -15.12 24.19
C VAL A 162 -20.49 -14.86 24.34
N ARG A 163 -20.87 -13.76 25.01
CA ARG A 163 -22.29 -13.39 25.22
C ARG A 163 -23.02 -13.06 23.92
N ILE A 164 -22.34 -12.42 22.97
CA ILE A 164 -22.89 -12.11 21.65
C ILE A 164 -22.68 -13.22 20.62
N GLY A 165 -22.15 -14.37 21.04
CA GLY A 165 -21.98 -15.55 20.20
C GLY A 165 -20.80 -15.48 19.23
N LEU A 166 -19.83 -14.58 19.48
CA LEU A 166 -18.60 -14.51 18.70
C LEU A 166 -17.53 -15.42 19.30
N ASP A 167 -16.74 -16.04 18.41
CA ASP A 167 -15.66 -16.92 18.80
C ASP A 167 -14.42 -16.12 19.24
N VAL A 168 -13.70 -16.65 20.21
CA VAL A 168 -12.50 -16.08 20.82
C VAL A 168 -11.48 -17.21 20.98
N ALA A 169 -10.20 -16.87 21.09
CA ALA A 169 -9.18 -17.87 21.34
C ALA A 169 -9.55 -18.70 22.59
N ARG A 170 -9.63 -20.01 22.42
CA ARG A 170 -9.87 -20.94 23.53
C ARG A 170 -8.75 -20.79 24.54
N SER A 171 -9.12 -20.56 25.81
CA SER A 171 -8.16 -20.34 26.85
C SER A 171 -8.66 -20.76 28.22
N GLY A 172 -7.73 -21.12 29.10
CA GLY A 172 -8.00 -21.52 30.47
C GLY A 172 -6.85 -21.14 31.40
N ILE A 173 -7.20 -20.92 32.67
CA ILE A 173 -6.25 -20.62 33.72
C ILE A 173 -5.76 -21.93 34.35
N ALA A 174 -4.45 -22.03 34.55
CA ALA A 174 -3.81 -23.09 35.30
C ALA A 174 -3.07 -22.54 36.51
N ARG A 175 -3.26 -23.17 37.69
CA ARG A 175 -2.52 -22.89 38.92
C ARG A 175 -1.67 -24.08 39.37
N SER A 176 -1.64 -25.13 38.54
CA SER A 176 -0.91 -26.36 38.73
C SER A 176 -0.69 -27.04 37.39
N LEU A 177 0.25 -27.98 37.31
CA LEU A 177 0.42 -28.84 36.13
C LEU A 177 -0.85 -29.63 35.79
N GLY A 178 -1.58 -30.10 36.81
CA GLY A 178 -2.84 -30.81 36.60
C GLY A 178 -3.91 -29.94 35.93
N ASP A 179 -3.98 -28.65 36.30
CA ASP A 179 -4.85 -27.70 35.60
C ASP A 179 -4.38 -27.47 34.17
N ALA A 180 -3.07 -27.38 33.95
CA ALA A 180 -2.51 -27.17 32.63
C ALA A 180 -2.80 -28.34 31.67
N GLU A 181 -2.67 -29.58 32.15
CA GLU A 181 -3.05 -30.77 31.37
C GLU A 181 -4.55 -30.78 31.05
N ARG A 182 -5.40 -30.39 32.01
CA ARG A 182 -6.85 -30.27 31.79
C ARG A 182 -7.16 -29.22 30.73
N VAL A 183 -6.59 -28.02 30.84
CA VAL A 183 -6.80 -26.93 29.87
C VAL A 183 -6.28 -27.31 28.49
N ALA A 184 -5.09 -27.94 28.40
CA ALA A 184 -4.54 -28.43 27.14
C ALA A 184 -5.43 -29.52 26.50
N ALA A 185 -6.03 -30.40 27.30
CA ALA A 185 -6.98 -31.40 26.82
C ALA A 185 -8.31 -30.77 26.35
N GLU A 186 -8.78 -29.72 27.03
CA GLU A 186 -9.97 -28.95 26.63
C GLU A 186 -9.75 -28.18 25.32
N ILE A 187 -8.58 -27.59 25.13
CA ILE A 187 -8.20 -26.92 23.86
C ILE A 187 -8.06 -27.96 22.75
N GLY A 188 -7.40 -29.08 23.04
CA GLY A 188 -7.35 -30.26 22.17
C GLY A 188 -6.33 -30.18 21.01
N SER A 189 -5.51 -29.14 20.96
CA SER A 189 -4.49 -28.93 19.91
C SER A 189 -3.22 -28.32 20.48
N PHE A 190 -2.11 -28.51 19.75
CA PHE A 190 -0.83 -27.84 19.95
C PHE A 190 -0.43 -27.14 18.63
N PRO A 191 0.36 -26.05 18.66
CA PRO A 191 0.97 -25.45 19.85
C PRO A 191 -0.01 -24.70 20.77
N LEU A 192 0.41 -24.48 22.01
CA LEU A 192 -0.30 -23.69 23.02
C LEU A 192 0.55 -22.48 23.43
N ILE A 193 -0.09 -21.34 23.63
CA ILE A 193 0.56 -20.12 24.15
C ILE A 193 0.38 -20.12 25.67
N ILE A 194 1.47 -19.99 26.43
CA ILE A 194 1.46 -19.92 27.89
C ILE A 194 1.91 -18.53 28.33
N ARG A 195 1.12 -17.88 29.17
CA ARG A 195 1.37 -16.53 29.69
C ARG A 195 1.21 -16.52 31.21
N PRO A 196 2.29 -16.32 31.98
CA PRO A 196 2.19 -16.17 33.41
C PRO A 196 1.47 -14.87 33.78
N ALA A 197 0.64 -14.94 34.82
CA ALA A 197 -0.04 -13.76 35.33
C ALA A 197 0.96 -12.85 36.04
N PHE A 198 0.81 -11.54 35.82
CA PHE A 198 1.60 -10.48 36.46
C PHE A 198 3.13 -10.56 36.22
N THR A 199 3.58 -11.20 35.14
CA THR A 199 4.97 -11.10 34.69
C THR A 199 5.11 -10.10 33.55
N LEU A 200 6.25 -9.40 33.50
CA LEU A 200 6.54 -8.40 32.45
C LEU A 200 7.27 -9.08 31.28
N GLY A 201 7.02 -8.59 30.06
CA GLY A 201 7.79 -9.01 28.88
C GLY A 201 7.66 -10.49 28.48
N GLY A 202 6.62 -11.19 28.95
CA GLY A 202 6.46 -12.63 28.69
C GLY A 202 7.43 -13.53 29.47
N SER A 203 8.11 -13.00 30.49
CA SER A 203 8.98 -13.80 31.35
C SER A 203 8.21 -14.96 31.99
N GLY A 204 8.75 -16.17 31.83
CA GLY A 204 8.11 -17.43 32.27
C GLY A 204 7.02 -17.96 31.34
N GLY A 205 6.70 -17.24 30.27
CA GLY A 205 5.78 -17.70 29.22
C GLY A 205 6.52 -18.31 28.04
N GLY A 206 5.74 -18.81 27.07
CA GLY A 206 6.31 -19.42 25.88
C GLY A 206 5.25 -20.09 25.01
N ILE A 207 5.72 -20.72 23.94
CA ILE A 207 4.89 -21.56 23.07
C ILE A 207 5.29 -23.00 23.36
N ALA A 208 4.34 -23.81 23.81
CA ALA A 208 4.53 -25.25 23.92
C ALA A 208 4.06 -25.91 22.62
N TYR A 209 4.93 -26.63 21.93
CA TYR A 209 4.59 -27.43 20.74
C TYR A 209 4.17 -28.86 21.10
N ASN A 210 4.44 -29.29 22.34
CA ASN A 210 4.14 -30.61 22.85
C ASN A 210 3.92 -30.57 24.38
N ARG A 211 3.52 -31.71 24.95
CA ARG A 211 3.20 -31.83 26.39
C ARG A 211 4.42 -31.66 27.30
N GLU A 212 5.60 -32.03 26.84
CA GLU A 212 6.85 -31.93 27.61
C GLU A 212 7.25 -30.46 27.76
N GLU A 213 7.18 -29.70 26.66
CA GLU A 213 7.36 -28.25 26.66
C GLU A 213 6.28 -27.55 27.47
N LEU A 214 5.01 -27.98 27.37
CA LEU A 214 3.92 -27.42 28.18
C LEU A 214 4.24 -27.53 29.66
N SER A 215 4.65 -28.71 30.12
CA SER A 215 4.97 -28.94 31.53
C SER A 215 6.12 -28.05 31.98
N SER A 216 7.18 -27.97 31.18
CA SER A 216 8.37 -27.17 31.49
C SER A 216 8.08 -25.67 31.55
N ILE A 217 7.31 -25.15 30.57
CA ILE A 217 6.96 -23.72 30.49
C ILE A 217 5.97 -23.36 31.60
N VAL A 218 4.99 -24.22 31.89
CA VAL A 218 4.01 -23.99 32.96
C VAL A 218 4.67 -24.01 34.33
N GLU A 219 5.58 -24.95 34.61
CA GLU A 219 6.33 -24.97 35.88
C GLU A 219 7.10 -23.67 36.08
N LEU A 220 7.89 -23.28 35.08
CA LEU A 220 8.63 -22.02 35.11
C LEU A 220 7.70 -20.80 35.25
N GLY A 221 6.57 -20.82 34.55
CA GLY A 221 5.58 -19.75 34.57
C GLY A 221 4.86 -19.61 35.93
N LEU A 222 4.51 -20.72 36.57
CA LEU A 222 3.90 -20.72 37.90
C LEU A 222 4.87 -20.24 38.98
N ASP A 223 6.16 -20.60 38.86
CA ASP A 223 7.22 -20.14 39.77
C ASP A 223 7.52 -18.64 39.60
N LEU A 224 7.49 -18.14 38.36
CA LEU A 224 7.75 -16.73 38.07
C LEU A 224 6.53 -15.82 38.28
N SER A 225 5.31 -16.36 38.22
CA SER A 225 4.10 -15.60 38.46
C SER A 225 3.98 -15.22 39.95
N PRO A 226 3.86 -13.92 40.30
CA PRO A 226 3.64 -13.48 41.68
C PRO A 226 2.39 -14.05 42.36
N VAL A 227 1.44 -14.55 41.57
CA VAL A 227 0.18 -15.14 42.03
C VAL A 227 0.09 -16.64 41.72
N SER A 228 1.19 -17.24 41.25
CA SER A 228 1.27 -18.65 40.84
C SER A 228 0.15 -19.07 39.88
N GLU A 229 -0.01 -18.29 38.81
CA GLU A 229 -1.05 -18.50 37.80
C GLU A 229 -0.49 -18.34 36.40
N VAL A 230 -0.88 -19.23 35.48
CA VAL A 230 -0.60 -19.11 34.05
C VAL A 230 -1.88 -19.23 33.24
N LEU A 231 -2.02 -18.39 32.22
CA LEU A 231 -3.03 -18.50 31.18
C LEU A 231 -2.49 -19.38 30.06
N ILE A 232 -3.25 -20.40 29.66
CA ILE A 232 -2.95 -21.27 28.52
C ILE A 232 -4.00 -20.99 27.44
N GLU A 233 -3.52 -20.70 26.23
CA GLU A 233 -4.30 -20.26 25.08
C GLU A 233 -4.04 -21.15 23.86
N GLU A 234 -5.06 -21.37 23.03
CA GLU A 234 -4.88 -21.97 21.72
C GLU A 234 -3.97 -21.09 20.86
N SER A 235 -3.04 -21.71 20.12
CA SER A 235 -2.19 -20.96 19.20
C SER A 235 -2.95 -20.67 17.91
N LEU A 236 -3.06 -19.38 17.59
CA LEU A 236 -3.53 -18.91 16.28
C LEU A 236 -2.38 -18.58 15.32
N LEU A 237 -1.14 -18.98 15.65
CA LEU A 237 0.03 -18.71 14.83
C LEU A 237 -0.15 -19.19 13.38
N GLY A 238 0.14 -18.31 12.43
CA GLY A 238 0.01 -18.59 11.01
C GLY A 238 -1.39 -18.44 10.43
N TRP A 239 -2.39 -18.07 11.24
CA TRP A 239 -3.71 -17.66 10.71
C TRP A 239 -3.61 -16.29 10.05
N LYS A 240 -4.56 -15.98 9.16
CA LYS A 240 -4.67 -14.64 8.59
C LYS A 240 -5.10 -13.66 9.67
N GLU A 241 -4.60 -12.44 9.63
CA GLU A 241 -4.94 -11.38 10.58
C GLU A 241 -5.57 -10.19 9.85
N PHE A 242 -6.69 -9.70 10.37
CA PHE A 242 -7.50 -8.64 9.78
C PHE A 242 -7.84 -7.58 10.82
N GLU A 243 -7.98 -6.34 10.35
CA GLU A 243 -8.42 -5.22 11.17
C GLU A 243 -9.58 -4.49 10.48
N MET A 244 -10.59 -4.10 11.26
CA MET A 244 -11.72 -3.32 10.81
C MET A 244 -11.77 -2.01 11.60
N GLU A 245 -11.66 -0.89 10.89
CA GLU A 245 -11.89 0.44 11.46
C GLU A 245 -13.38 0.75 11.38
N VAL A 246 -14.03 0.83 12.54
CA VAL A 246 -15.48 1.00 12.65
C VAL A 246 -15.80 2.31 13.34
N MET A 247 -16.84 2.98 12.86
CA MET A 247 -17.42 4.14 13.55
C MET A 247 -18.88 3.90 13.90
N ARG A 248 -19.28 4.40 15.07
CA ARG A 248 -20.65 4.34 15.56
C ARG A 248 -21.08 5.67 16.17
N ASP A 249 -22.32 6.06 15.91
CA ASP A 249 -22.95 7.25 16.49
C ASP A 249 -24.12 6.92 17.44
N ARG A 250 -24.63 7.97 18.09
CA ARG A 250 -25.73 7.87 19.08
C ARG A 250 -27.06 7.41 18.49
N ALA A 251 -27.23 7.47 17.16
CA ALA A 251 -28.40 6.95 16.46
C ALA A 251 -28.25 5.46 16.09
N ASP A 252 -27.15 4.83 16.52
CA ASP A 252 -26.75 3.46 16.18
C ASP A 252 -26.46 3.26 14.69
N ASN A 253 -26.14 4.33 13.97
CA ASN A 253 -25.53 4.17 12.65
C ASN A 253 -24.11 3.62 12.84
N CYS A 254 -23.78 2.57 12.09
CA CYS A 254 -22.46 1.96 12.09
C CYS A 254 -21.92 1.88 10.66
N VAL A 255 -20.64 2.23 10.48
CA VAL A 255 -19.94 2.12 9.19
C VAL A 255 -18.57 1.48 9.39
N VAL A 256 -18.15 0.64 8.46
CA VAL A 256 -16.74 0.23 8.33
C VAL A 256 -16.03 1.24 7.44
N VAL A 257 -15.09 1.99 8.01
CA VAL A 257 -14.31 2.99 7.29
C VAL A 257 -13.24 2.31 6.44
N CYS A 258 -12.58 1.28 6.98
CA CYS A 258 -11.52 0.56 6.27
C CYS A 258 -11.40 -0.87 6.77
N SER A 259 -11.09 -1.78 5.85
CA SER A 259 -10.63 -3.14 6.16
C SER A 259 -9.15 -3.26 5.82
N ILE A 260 -8.39 -3.89 6.70
CA ILE A 260 -6.94 -4.07 6.57
C ILE A 260 -6.65 -5.57 6.67
N GLU A 261 -5.86 -6.08 5.73
CA GLU A 261 -5.33 -7.45 5.76
C GLU A 261 -3.83 -7.42 6.02
N ASN A 262 -3.38 -8.19 7.00
CA ASN A 262 -1.97 -8.32 7.32
C ASN A 262 -1.31 -9.34 6.37
N LEU A 263 -0.19 -8.96 5.76
CA LEU A 263 0.63 -9.86 4.94
C LEU A 263 1.39 -10.85 5.84
N ASP A 264 1.99 -10.34 6.91
CA ASP A 264 2.55 -11.19 7.96
C ASP A 264 1.40 -11.80 8.77
N PRO A 265 1.36 -13.13 8.95
CA PRO A 265 0.25 -13.80 9.62
C PRO A 265 0.32 -13.64 11.15
N MET A 266 -0.76 -14.02 11.83
CA MET A 266 -0.89 -14.04 13.29
C MET A 266 0.39 -14.58 13.95
N GLY A 267 0.91 -13.80 14.91
CA GLY A 267 2.19 -14.05 15.57
C GLY A 267 3.19 -12.91 15.42
N VAL A 268 2.98 -12.05 14.43
CA VAL A 268 3.63 -10.74 14.29
C VAL A 268 2.61 -9.67 14.61
N HIS A 269 2.92 -8.75 15.52
CA HIS A 269 2.02 -7.66 15.88
C HIS A 269 1.68 -6.81 14.65
N THR A 270 0.42 -6.39 14.47
CA THR A 270 -0.04 -5.56 13.32
C THR A 270 0.85 -4.34 13.03
N GLY A 271 1.28 -3.65 14.10
CA GLY A 271 2.27 -2.57 14.04
C GLY A 271 3.64 -2.95 13.45
N ASP A 272 4.10 -4.19 13.60
CA ASP A 272 5.34 -4.74 13.02
C ASP A 272 5.11 -5.53 11.71
N SER A 273 3.85 -5.75 11.33
CA SER A 273 3.47 -6.43 10.09
C SER A 273 3.47 -5.48 8.88
N ILE A 274 3.74 -6.03 7.70
CA ILE A 274 3.29 -5.39 6.44
C ILE A 274 1.77 -5.56 6.35
N THR A 275 1.04 -4.49 6.06
CA THR A 275 -0.43 -4.52 5.96
C THR A 275 -0.92 -3.86 4.68
N VAL A 276 -2.11 -4.28 4.24
CA VAL A 276 -2.71 -3.88 2.96
C VAL A 276 -4.17 -3.45 3.16
N ALA A 277 -4.56 -2.35 2.53
CA ALA A 277 -5.96 -1.93 2.44
C ALA A 277 -6.40 -1.85 0.95
N PRO A 278 -7.61 -2.33 0.59
CA PRO A 278 -8.55 -3.04 1.47
C PRO A 278 -8.09 -4.50 1.74
N ALA A 279 -8.90 -5.29 2.46
CA ALA A 279 -8.72 -6.74 2.50
C ALA A 279 -8.78 -7.36 1.07
N GLN A 280 -7.93 -8.36 0.81
CA GLN A 280 -7.70 -8.95 -0.52
C GLN A 280 -8.25 -10.38 -0.64
N THR A 281 -8.14 -11.19 0.42
CA THR A 281 -8.33 -12.65 0.34
C THR A 281 -9.60 -13.17 1.01
N LEU A 282 -10.48 -12.28 1.48
CA LEU A 282 -11.82 -12.64 1.95
C LEU A 282 -12.79 -12.69 0.79
N THR A 283 -13.63 -13.72 0.77
CA THR A 283 -14.86 -13.68 -0.04
C THR A 283 -15.81 -12.63 0.54
N ASP A 284 -16.72 -12.09 -0.27
CA ASP A 284 -17.73 -11.15 0.21
C ASP A 284 -18.54 -11.73 1.39
N ARG A 285 -18.82 -13.04 1.42
CA ARG A 285 -19.51 -13.67 2.55
C ARG A 285 -18.71 -13.60 3.85
N GLU A 286 -17.42 -13.89 3.80
CA GLU A 286 -16.54 -13.79 4.97
C GLU A 286 -16.37 -12.34 5.39
N TYR A 287 -16.25 -11.42 4.43
CA TYR A 287 -16.19 -9.98 4.70
C TYR A 287 -17.46 -9.48 5.39
N GLN A 288 -18.65 -9.83 4.90
CA GLN A 288 -19.92 -9.43 5.54
C GLN A 288 -20.05 -10.04 6.94
N ALA A 289 -19.62 -11.30 7.14
CA ALA A 289 -19.61 -11.91 8.47
C ALA A 289 -18.68 -11.18 9.44
N MET A 290 -17.49 -10.77 9.00
CA MET A 290 -16.55 -9.98 9.77
C MET A 290 -17.07 -8.56 10.05
N ARG A 291 -17.72 -7.94 9.06
CA ARG A 291 -18.38 -6.64 9.20
C ARG A 291 -19.50 -6.67 10.23
N ASP A 292 -20.40 -7.64 10.14
CA ASP A 292 -21.50 -7.82 11.10
C ASP A 292 -20.98 -8.11 12.51
N ALA A 293 -19.94 -8.95 12.62
CA ALA A 293 -19.25 -9.18 13.87
C ALA A 293 -18.67 -7.88 14.43
N SER A 294 -18.01 -7.07 13.62
CA SER A 294 -17.43 -5.79 14.03
C SER A 294 -18.50 -4.85 14.60
N PHE A 295 -19.68 -4.79 13.98
CA PHE A 295 -20.81 -4.02 14.48
C PHE A 295 -21.39 -4.58 15.78
N ALA A 296 -21.45 -5.90 15.94
CA ALA A 296 -21.88 -6.53 17.18
C ALA A 296 -20.88 -6.23 18.32
N VAL A 297 -19.58 -6.29 18.04
CA VAL A 297 -18.50 -5.99 18.98
C VAL A 297 -18.59 -4.55 19.48
N ILE A 298 -18.65 -3.56 18.58
CA ILE A 298 -18.70 -2.14 18.99
C ILE A 298 -19.94 -1.80 19.82
N ARG A 299 -21.08 -2.41 19.48
CA ARG A 299 -22.34 -2.29 20.25
C ARG A 299 -22.25 -2.93 21.63
N GLU A 300 -21.72 -4.15 21.72
CA GLU A 300 -21.62 -4.88 22.99
C GLU A 300 -20.62 -4.23 23.95
N ILE A 301 -19.48 -3.75 23.45
CA ILE A 301 -18.52 -3.00 24.27
C ILE A 301 -19.15 -1.69 24.74
N GLY A 302 -20.00 -1.07 23.91
CA GLY A 302 -20.77 0.12 24.27
C GLY A 302 -20.09 1.42 23.88
N VAL A 303 -19.30 1.41 22.81
CA VAL A 303 -18.79 2.63 22.18
C VAL A 303 -19.93 3.20 21.34
N GLU A 304 -20.52 4.31 21.79
CA GLU A 304 -21.73 4.90 21.18
C GLU A 304 -21.43 6.14 20.33
N THR A 305 -20.29 6.80 20.51
CA THR A 305 -20.00 8.10 19.87
C THR A 305 -18.53 8.21 19.49
N GLY A 306 -18.07 7.39 18.55
CA GLY A 306 -16.66 7.41 18.14
C GLY A 306 -16.24 6.27 17.22
N GLY A 307 -14.94 6.22 16.95
CA GLY A 307 -14.29 5.15 16.21
C GLY A 307 -13.69 4.07 17.11
N SER A 308 -13.51 2.88 16.58
CA SER A 308 -12.78 1.78 17.23
C SER A 308 -12.16 0.87 16.19
N ASN A 309 -10.97 0.36 16.50
CA ASN A 309 -10.32 -0.70 15.72
C ASN A 309 -10.68 -2.06 16.30
N ILE A 310 -11.04 -3.02 15.45
CA ILE A 310 -11.38 -4.39 15.87
C ILE A 310 -10.54 -5.38 15.07
N GLN A 311 -9.91 -6.32 15.76
CA GLN A 311 -8.99 -7.28 15.16
C GLN A 311 -9.57 -8.70 15.13
N PHE A 312 -9.31 -9.40 14.03
CA PHE A 312 -9.78 -10.76 13.78
C PHE A 312 -8.65 -11.65 13.29
N ALA A 313 -8.69 -12.92 13.68
CA ALA A 313 -7.93 -13.98 13.02
C ALA A 313 -8.87 -14.88 12.22
N VAL A 314 -8.47 -15.26 11.01
CA VAL A 314 -9.21 -16.20 10.16
C VAL A 314 -8.32 -17.38 9.81
N ASN A 315 -8.80 -18.58 10.09
CA ASN A 315 -8.12 -19.80 9.69
C ASN A 315 -8.20 -19.96 8.17
N PRO A 316 -7.06 -19.98 7.45
CA PRO A 316 -7.07 -20.11 5.98
C PRO A 316 -7.63 -21.45 5.48
N GLU A 317 -7.71 -22.49 6.33
CA GLU A 317 -8.13 -23.83 5.91
C GLU A 317 -9.66 -24.03 5.93
N ASP A 318 -10.35 -23.49 6.93
CA ASP A 318 -11.79 -23.74 7.16
C ASP A 318 -12.63 -22.46 7.29
N GLY A 319 -12.01 -21.28 7.30
CA GLY A 319 -12.69 -20.00 7.45
C GLY A 319 -13.16 -19.68 8.87
N ARG A 320 -12.75 -20.45 9.90
CA ARG A 320 -13.04 -20.13 11.31
C ARG A 320 -12.50 -18.74 11.63
N MET A 321 -13.39 -17.84 12.03
CA MET A 321 -13.07 -16.46 12.41
C MET A 321 -13.13 -16.31 13.92
N VAL A 322 -12.10 -15.69 14.49
CA VAL A 322 -11.93 -15.45 15.92
C VAL A 322 -11.69 -13.96 16.16
N VAL A 323 -12.37 -13.36 17.13
CA VAL A 323 -12.11 -11.97 17.56
C VAL A 323 -10.90 -11.95 18.49
N ILE A 324 -9.95 -11.06 18.23
CA ILE A 324 -8.70 -10.94 18.98
C ILE A 324 -8.81 -9.88 20.07
N GLU A 325 -9.11 -8.65 19.67
CA GLU A 325 -9.27 -7.51 20.58
C GLU A 325 -10.08 -6.39 19.90
N MET A 326 -10.47 -5.38 20.69
CA MET A 326 -10.85 -4.09 20.15
C MET A 326 -10.13 -2.97 20.91
N ASN A 327 -9.89 -1.86 20.22
CA ASN A 327 -9.32 -0.65 20.80
C ASN A 327 -10.41 0.44 20.78
N PRO A 328 -11.00 0.83 21.93
CA PRO A 328 -12.12 1.78 22.02
C PRO A 328 -11.67 3.25 21.90
N ARG A 329 -10.79 3.53 20.94
CA ARG A 329 -10.15 4.82 20.68
C ARG A 329 -9.61 4.88 19.25
N VAL A 330 -9.10 6.03 18.84
CA VAL A 330 -8.23 6.10 17.66
C VAL A 330 -6.93 5.33 17.90
N SER A 331 -6.32 4.87 16.81
CA SER A 331 -5.14 4.00 16.77
C SER A 331 -4.23 4.38 15.60
N ARG A 332 -3.04 3.78 15.53
CA ARG A 332 -2.20 3.83 14.34
C ARG A 332 -2.94 3.34 13.10
N SER A 333 -3.66 2.23 13.22
CA SER A 333 -4.50 1.68 12.15
C SER A 333 -5.60 2.66 11.71
N SER A 334 -6.16 3.46 12.62
CA SER A 334 -7.14 4.49 12.26
C SER A 334 -6.51 5.68 11.52
N ALA A 335 -5.27 6.05 11.85
CA ALA A 335 -4.52 7.07 11.10
C ALA A 335 -4.19 6.55 9.70
N LEU A 336 -3.65 5.33 9.61
CA LEU A 336 -3.42 4.62 8.35
C LEU A 336 -4.70 4.54 7.50
N ALA A 337 -5.83 4.13 8.08
CA ALA A 337 -7.11 4.05 7.39
C ALA A 337 -7.61 5.42 6.92
N SER A 338 -7.41 6.47 7.73
CA SER A 338 -7.77 7.83 7.35
C SER A 338 -6.97 8.29 6.12
N LYS A 339 -5.66 7.99 6.08
CA LYS A 339 -4.82 8.30 4.92
C LYS A 339 -5.13 7.40 3.73
N ALA A 340 -5.42 6.13 3.96
CA ALA A 340 -5.72 5.16 2.92
C ALA A 340 -7.03 5.45 2.20
N THR A 341 -8.04 5.94 2.90
CA THR A 341 -9.38 6.16 2.34
C THR A 341 -9.65 7.63 2.02
N GLY A 342 -8.99 8.55 2.72
CA GLY A 342 -9.33 9.97 2.74
C GLY A 342 -10.42 10.34 3.76
N PHE A 343 -10.95 9.37 4.51
CA PHE A 343 -11.99 9.58 5.52
C PHE A 343 -11.37 9.99 6.88
N PRO A 344 -11.61 11.20 7.40
CA PRO A 344 -10.90 11.71 8.58
C PRO A 344 -11.50 11.19 9.91
N ILE A 345 -11.13 9.98 10.32
CA ILE A 345 -11.73 9.27 11.47
C ILE A 345 -11.70 10.10 12.76
N ALA A 346 -10.55 10.67 13.12
CA ALA A 346 -10.39 11.43 14.37
C ALA A 346 -11.28 12.69 14.40
N LYS A 347 -11.36 13.41 13.28
CA LYS A 347 -12.23 14.60 13.10
C LYS A 347 -13.68 14.25 13.33
N ILE A 348 -14.14 13.18 12.68
CA ILE A 348 -15.53 12.74 12.74
C ILE A 348 -15.83 12.20 14.13
N ALA A 349 -14.93 11.41 14.72
CA ALA A 349 -15.08 10.89 16.08
C ALA A 349 -15.19 12.01 17.13
N ALA A 350 -14.44 13.11 16.98
CA ALA A 350 -14.57 14.28 17.84
C ALA A 350 -15.95 14.95 17.72
N LYS A 351 -16.51 15.05 16.50
CA LYS A 351 -17.88 15.57 16.29
C LYS A 351 -18.94 14.64 16.86
N LEU A 352 -18.79 13.31 16.70
CA LEU A 352 -19.70 12.33 17.29
C LEU A 352 -19.70 12.41 18.82
N ALA A 353 -18.53 12.58 19.44
CA ALA A 353 -18.38 12.70 20.90
C ALA A 353 -19.16 13.88 21.50
N VAL A 354 -19.49 14.89 20.69
CA VAL A 354 -20.26 16.07 21.09
C VAL A 354 -21.68 16.11 20.52
N GLY A 355 -22.21 14.94 20.14
CA GLY A 355 -23.63 14.75 19.86
C GLY A 355 -24.03 14.65 18.40
N TYR A 356 -23.13 14.89 17.44
CA TYR A 356 -23.47 14.71 16.02
C TYR A 356 -23.74 13.23 15.69
N THR A 357 -24.54 13.01 14.64
CA THR A 357 -24.66 11.71 13.97
C THR A 357 -23.94 11.73 12.61
N LEU A 358 -23.61 10.55 12.09
CA LEU A 358 -22.82 10.39 10.86
C LEU A 358 -23.50 11.02 9.63
N ASP A 359 -24.83 11.01 9.58
CA ASP A 359 -25.63 11.59 8.50
C ASP A 359 -25.64 13.14 8.52
N GLU A 360 -25.33 13.74 9.67
CA GLU A 360 -25.26 15.21 9.85
C GLU A 360 -23.90 15.77 9.47
N ILE A 361 -22.86 14.94 9.46
CA ILE A 361 -21.48 15.34 9.14
C ILE A 361 -21.28 15.17 7.64
N ARG A 362 -20.75 16.19 6.98
CA ARG A 362 -20.43 16.16 5.54
C ARG A 362 -19.08 15.49 5.31
N ASN A 363 -18.95 14.72 4.23
CA ASN A 363 -17.67 14.18 3.77
C ASN A 363 -16.79 15.33 3.26
N ASP A 364 -15.58 15.48 3.81
CA ASP A 364 -14.66 16.58 3.51
C ASP A 364 -14.14 16.56 2.07
N ILE A 365 -13.94 15.37 1.50
CA ILE A 365 -13.31 15.20 0.18
C ILE A 365 -14.31 15.42 -0.96
N THR A 366 -15.45 14.73 -0.92
CA THR A 366 -16.48 14.87 -1.96
C THR A 366 -17.32 16.11 -1.75
N ARG A 367 -17.44 16.61 -0.51
CA ARG A 367 -18.31 17.73 -0.14
C ARG A 367 -19.75 17.54 -0.62
N GLU A 368 -20.22 16.37 -0.99
CA GLU A 368 -21.60 16.19 -1.49
C GLU A 368 -22.32 15.07 -0.74
N THR A 369 -21.56 14.15 -0.18
CA THR A 369 -22.07 13.01 0.58
C THR A 369 -21.98 13.27 2.09
N PRO A 370 -22.81 12.62 2.92
CA PRO A 370 -22.62 12.57 4.36
C PRO A 370 -21.41 11.69 4.73
N ALA A 371 -21.04 11.66 6.02
CA ALA A 371 -20.06 10.75 6.59
C ALA A 371 -20.64 9.36 6.91
N SER A 372 -21.96 9.18 6.79
CA SER A 372 -22.67 7.90 6.97
C SER A 372 -22.56 6.99 5.73
N PHE A 373 -21.34 6.65 5.34
CA PHE A 373 -21.05 5.72 4.24
C PHE A 373 -19.79 4.90 4.54
N GLU A 374 -19.59 3.81 3.79
CA GLU A 374 -18.37 3.02 3.82
C GLU A 374 -17.51 3.39 2.61
N PRO A 375 -16.27 3.90 2.80
CA PRO A 375 -15.39 4.24 1.70
C PRO A 375 -15.14 3.06 0.76
N THR A 376 -15.09 3.36 -0.53
CA THR A 376 -14.67 2.42 -1.58
C THR A 376 -13.45 3.01 -2.27
N ILE A 377 -12.37 2.23 -2.37
CA ILE A 377 -11.12 2.65 -2.99
C ILE A 377 -10.84 1.83 -4.24
N ASP A 378 -10.36 2.48 -5.30
CA ASP A 378 -10.04 1.87 -6.60
C ASP A 378 -8.52 1.65 -6.79
N TYR A 379 -7.82 1.57 -5.66
CA TYR A 379 -6.39 1.35 -5.54
C TYR A 379 -6.09 0.43 -4.35
N CYS A 380 -4.81 0.08 -4.20
CA CYS A 380 -4.28 -0.70 -3.11
C CYS A 380 -3.30 0.16 -2.31
N VAL A 381 -3.43 0.12 -0.99
CA VAL A 381 -2.53 0.80 -0.05
C VAL A 381 -1.69 -0.25 0.65
N VAL A 382 -0.38 -0.05 0.73
CA VAL A 382 0.54 -0.93 1.45
C VAL A 382 1.28 -0.11 2.50
N LYS A 383 1.23 -0.59 3.74
CA LYS A 383 2.04 -0.08 4.86
C LYS A 383 3.20 -1.04 5.13
N VAL A 384 4.39 -0.50 5.37
CA VAL A 384 5.57 -1.27 5.76
C VAL A 384 6.22 -0.61 6.99
N PRO A 385 6.49 -1.37 8.08
CA PRO A 385 7.09 -0.82 9.28
C PRO A 385 8.59 -0.52 9.11
N ARG A 386 9.07 0.48 9.85
CA ARG A 386 10.47 0.91 9.92
C ARG A 386 11.08 0.47 11.24
N PHE A 387 12.22 -0.22 11.20
CA PHE A 387 12.94 -0.74 12.38
C PHE A 387 14.33 -0.14 12.53
N THR A 388 14.87 0.00 13.74
CA THR A 388 16.25 0.50 13.95
C THR A 388 17.12 -0.47 14.75
N PHE A 389 17.05 -1.78 14.45
CA PHE A 389 17.84 -2.80 15.13
C PHE A 389 19.36 -2.56 15.02
N GLU A 390 19.81 -1.85 14.00
CA GLU A 390 21.21 -1.42 13.86
C GLU A 390 21.73 -0.56 15.03
N LYS A 391 20.83 0.06 15.80
CA LYS A 391 21.16 0.85 17.00
C LYS A 391 21.16 0.00 18.28
N PHE A 392 20.66 -1.24 18.20
CA PHE A 392 20.51 -2.16 19.33
C PHE A 392 21.02 -3.56 18.95
N PRO A 393 22.34 -3.74 18.72
CA PRO A 393 22.89 -5.00 18.20
C PRO A 393 22.68 -6.21 19.13
N GLU A 394 22.52 -5.99 20.43
CA GLU A 394 22.23 -7.03 21.42
C GLU A 394 20.73 -7.35 21.54
N ALA A 395 19.85 -6.53 20.95
CA ALA A 395 18.42 -6.76 21.00
C ALA A 395 18.01 -7.89 20.05
N ASP A 396 17.08 -8.74 20.49
CA ASP A 396 16.49 -9.76 19.63
C ASP A 396 15.66 -9.11 18.52
N ALA A 397 16.12 -9.30 17.27
CA ALA A 397 15.49 -8.76 16.06
C ALA A 397 14.32 -9.63 15.54
N THR A 398 13.94 -10.69 16.24
CA THR A 398 12.78 -11.52 15.90
C THR A 398 11.48 -10.73 16.07
N LEU A 399 10.61 -10.71 15.07
CA LEU A 399 9.30 -10.07 15.18
C LEU A 399 8.33 -11.01 15.90
N THR A 400 7.53 -10.44 16.80
CA THR A 400 6.62 -11.19 17.70
C THR A 400 5.33 -10.40 17.87
N THR A 401 4.47 -10.82 18.81
CA THR A 401 3.29 -10.05 19.22
C THR A 401 3.62 -8.77 20.00
N ARG A 402 4.89 -8.51 20.34
CA ARG A 402 5.34 -7.23 20.88
C ARG A 402 5.98 -6.40 19.78
N MET A 403 5.45 -5.20 19.58
CA MET A 403 5.93 -4.24 18.58
C MET A 403 7.36 -3.76 18.89
N LYS A 404 8.18 -3.64 17.84
CA LYS A 404 9.59 -3.19 17.88
C LYS A 404 9.90 -2.13 16.80
N SER A 405 8.99 -1.89 15.86
CA SER A 405 9.10 -0.81 14.87
C SER A 405 9.02 0.58 15.51
N VAL A 406 9.68 1.54 14.89
CA VAL A 406 9.82 2.93 15.36
C VAL A 406 9.07 3.95 14.50
N GLY A 407 8.38 3.47 13.47
CA GLY A 407 7.59 4.26 12.52
C GLY A 407 7.16 3.38 11.34
N GLU A 408 6.52 3.99 10.36
CA GLU A 408 5.96 3.27 9.20
C GLU A 408 5.92 4.13 7.93
N ALA A 409 6.04 3.47 6.78
CA ALA A 409 5.84 4.07 5.47
C ALA A 409 4.57 3.52 4.85
N MET A 410 3.83 4.37 4.16
CA MET A 410 2.66 3.99 3.37
C MET A 410 2.88 4.34 1.90
N ALA A 411 2.30 3.55 1.00
CA ALA A 411 2.22 3.92 -0.40
C ALA A 411 0.93 3.44 -1.05
N ILE A 412 0.50 4.17 -2.07
CA ILE A 412 -0.70 3.90 -2.85
C ILE A 412 -0.32 3.52 -4.28
N GLY A 413 -0.92 2.47 -4.82
CA GLY A 413 -0.75 2.06 -6.22
C GLY A 413 -2.02 1.42 -6.77
N ARG A 414 -2.22 1.41 -8.09
CA ARG A 414 -3.39 0.77 -8.71
C ARG A 414 -3.39 -0.75 -8.60
N THR A 415 -2.25 -1.32 -8.22
CA THR A 415 -2.10 -2.75 -7.95
C THR A 415 -1.27 -2.94 -6.69
N PHE A 416 -1.46 -4.07 -6.01
CA PHE A 416 -0.62 -4.46 -4.87
C PHE A 416 0.88 -4.45 -5.19
N LYS A 417 1.27 -4.88 -6.41
CA LYS A 417 2.68 -4.91 -6.84
C LYS A 417 3.28 -3.51 -6.91
N GLU A 418 2.53 -2.56 -7.49
CA GLU A 418 2.93 -1.16 -7.54
C GLU A 418 3.04 -0.55 -6.14
N ALA A 419 2.00 -0.71 -5.32
CA ALA A 419 1.95 -0.19 -3.96
C ALA A 419 3.07 -0.77 -3.08
N LEU A 420 3.32 -2.08 -3.14
CA LEU A 420 4.39 -2.74 -2.39
C LEU A 420 5.77 -2.19 -2.77
N GLN A 421 6.09 -2.08 -4.06
CA GLN A 421 7.39 -1.57 -4.48
C GLN A 421 7.57 -0.08 -4.13
N LYS A 422 6.50 0.71 -4.15
CA LYS A 422 6.50 2.09 -3.64
C LYS A 422 6.77 2.13 -2.13
N ALA A 423 6.05 1.34 -1.35
CA ALA A 423 6.22 1.30 0.10
C ALA A 423 7.64 0.87 0.50
N LEU A 424 8.20 -0.15 -0.17
CA LEU A 424 9.57 -0.61 0.10
C LEU A 424 10.64 0.45 -0.21
N ARG A 425 10.46 1.27 -1.25
CA ARG A 425 11.40 2.37 -1.55
C ARG A 425 11.18 3.62 -0.70
N SER A 426 10.01 3.76 -0.07
CA SER A 426 9.74 4.80 0.94
C SER A 426 10.38 4.51 2.31
N LEU A 427 10.95 3.33 2.54
CA LEU A 427 11.46 2.92 3.85
C LEU A 427 12.74 3.62 4.30
N GLU A 428 13.42 4.38 3.42
CA GLU A 428 14.67 5.06 3.76
C GLU A 428 15.80 4.11 4.23
N ILE A 429 15.75 2.84 3.80
CA ILE A 429 16.76 1.80 4.10
C ILE A 429 17.72 1.55 2.92
N LYS A 430 17.75 2.47 1.94
CA LYS A 430 18.56 2.37 0.71
C LYS A 430 18.19 1.17 -0.19
N ARG A 431 16.97 0.67 -0.05
CA ARG A 431 16.34 -0.29 -0.97
C ARG A 431 15.37 0.47 -1.87
N PHE A 432 15.33 0.13 -3.16
CA PHE A 432 14.53 0.87 -4.16
C PHE A 432 13.42 0.04 -4.78
N GLY A 433 13.08 -1.06 -4.10
CA GLY A 433 12.01 -1.99 -4.43
C GLY A 433 12.31 -3.36 -3.85
N LEU A 434 11.63 -4.39 -4.35
CA LEU A 434 11.72 -5.74 -3.79
C LEU A 434 13.04 -6.45 -4.15
N CYS A 435 13.48 -6.31 -5.40
CA CYS A 435 14.69 -6.91 -5.96
C CYS A 435 15.17 -6.16 -7.21
N GLY A 436 16.37 -6.45 -7.68
CA GLY A 436 17.00 -5.84 -8.84
C GLY A 436 17.61 -4.45 -8.60
N ASP A 437 17.88 -4.04 -7.35
CA ASP A 437 18.40 -2.71 -7.01
C ASP A 437 19.92 -2.65 -6.74
N GLY A 438 20.61 -3.79 -6.79
CA GLY A 438 22.05 -3.91 -6.57
C GLY A 438 22.47 -3.81 -5.10
N ARG A 439 21.51 -3.90 -4.18
CA ARG A 439 21.70 -3.80 -2.73
C ARG A 439 21.25 -5.07 -2.00
N GLU A 440 20.93 -6.13 -2.73
CA GLU A 440 20.47 -7.39 -2.17
C GLU A 440 21.61 -8.12 -1.46
N THR A 441 21.33 -8.59 -0.25
CA THR A 441 22.23 -9.48 0.50
C THR A 441 21.69 -10.89 0.37
N ARG A 442 22.40 -11.74 -0.38
CA ARG A 442 22.02 -13.15 -0.53
C ARG A 442 22.60 -14.00 0.60
N VAL A 443 21.79 -14.93 1.09
CA VAL A 443 22.20 -15.92 2.11
C VAL A 443 22.16 -17.33 1.55
N ASP A 444 22.85 -18.27 2.18
CA ASP A 444 22.78 -19.68 1.80
C ASP A 444 21.39 -20.28 2.07
N LYS A 445 21.11 -21.45 1.49
CA LYS A 445 19.79 -22.10 1.54
C LYS A 445 19.33 -22.43 2.97
N GLU A 446 20.23 -22.80 3.87
CA GLU A 446 19.89 -23.13 5.26
C GLU A 446 19.51 -21.87 6.03
N THR A 447 20.35 -20.82 5.92
CA THR A 447 20.07 -19.51 6.50
C THR A 447 18.77 -18.92 5.94
N LEU A 448 18.52 -19.07 4.63
CA LEU A 448 17.30 -18.60 3.98
C LEU A 448 16.05 -19.23 4.59
N ARG A 449 16.01 -20.55 4.75
CA ARG A 449 14.87 -21.24 5.36
C ARG A 449 14.62 -20.76 6.79
N ARG A 450 15.67 -20.56 7.59
CA ARG A 450 15.56 -19.99 8.94
C ARG A 450 14.99 -18.57 8.92
N LYS A 451 15.50 -17.70 8.04
CA LYS A 451 15.03 -16.30 7.89
C LYS A 451 13.61 -16.20 7.32
N LEU A 452 13.11 -17.22 6.62
CA LEU A 452 11.70 -17.30 6.20
C LEU A 452 10.79 -17.77 7.34
N SER A 453 11.24 -18.78 8.11
CA SER A 453 10.45 -19.35 9.22
C SER A 453 10.37 -18.46 10.44
N VAL A 454 11.43 -17.72 10.76
CA VAL A 454 11.47 -16.80 11.91
C VAL A 454 11.23 -15.37 11.41
N PRO A 455 10.09 -14.73 11.76
CA PRO A 455 9.80 -13.36 11.34
C PRO A 455 10.92 -12.38 11.73
N ASN A 456 11.30 -11.51 10.80
CA ASN A 456 12.37 -10.53 10.96
C ASN A 456 12.12 -9.33 10.02
N ALA A 457 12.75 -8.18 10.31
CA ALA A 457 12.56 -6.94 9.56
C ALA A 457 12.90 -7.03 8.05
N GLU A 458 13.74 -7.99 7.64
CA GLU A 458 14.19 -8.16 6.25
C GLU A 458 13.46 -9.30 5.52
N ARG A 459 12.50 -9.97 6.17
CA ARG A 459 11.84 -11.19 5.69
C ARG A 459 11.28 -11.08 4.28
N ILE A 460 10.69 -9.93 3.93
CA ILE A 460 10.13 -9.68 2.59
C ILE A 460 11.19 -9.81 1.48
N PHE A 461 12.44 -9.42 1.74
CA PHE A 461 13.54 -9.57 0.79
C PHE A 461 14.03 -11.00 0.68
N TYR A 462 13.99 -11.76 1.77
CA TYR A 462 14.28 -13.20 1.75
C TYR A 462 13.19 -13.98 1.02
N VAL A 463 11.92 -13.55 1.07
CA VAL A 463 10.85 -14.10 0.23
C VAL A 463 11.18 -13.90 -1.26
N ALA A 464 11.65 -12.71 -1.64
CA ALA A 464 12.10 -12.46 -3.01
C ALA A 464 13.29 -13.37 -3.40
N GLN A 465 14.28 -13.51 -2.51
CA GLN A 465 15.41 -14.43 -2.72
C GLN A 465 14.92 -15.89 -2.91
N ALA A 466 13.96 -16.35 -2.11
CA ALA A 466 13.42 -17.70 -2.21
C ALA A 466 12.86 -17.99 -3.61
N PHE A 467 12.09 -17.05 -4.17
CA PHE A 467 11.61 -17.19 -5.54
C PHE A 467 12.74 -17.07 -6.56
N GLN A 468 13.73 -16.20 -6.35
CA GLN A 468 14.95 -16.11 -7.17
C GLN A 468 15.76 -17.41 -7.19
N ASP A 469 15.75 -18.16 -6.09
CA ASP A 469 16.40 -19.47 -5.91
C ASP A 469 15.54 -20.64 -6.41
N GLY A 470 14.32 -20.37 -6.87
CA GLY A 470 13.42 -21.34 -7.49
C GLY A 470 12.55 -22.13 -6.50
N MET A 471 12.39 -21.66 -5.26
CA MET A 471 11.42 -22.26 -4.32
C MET A 471 9.99 -22.05 -4.82
N THR A 472 9.12 -23.04 -4.58
CA THR A 472 7.71 -22.93 -4.97
C THR A 472 6.92 -22.09 -3.96
N ILE A 473 5.73 -21.64 -4.37
CA ILE A 473 4.83 -20.88 -3.51
C ILE A 473 4.43 -21.70 -2.29
N GLU A 474 4.21 -23.00 -2.45
CA GLU A 474 3.85 -23.93 -1.38
C GLU A 474 5.00 -24.08 -0.37
N GLU A 475 6.25 -24.14 -0.84
CA GLU A 475 7.41 -24.19 0.05
C GLU A 475 7.56 -22.91 0.87
N VAL A 476 7.39 -21.74 0.24
CA VAL A 476 7.48 -20.45 0.92
C VAL A 476 6.29 -20.26 1.87
N PHE A 477 5.07 -20.62 1.47
CA PHE A 477 3.89 -20.63 2.34
C PHE A 477 4.09 -21.54 3.55
N GLY A 478 4.63 -22.76 3.35
CA GLY A 478 4.89 -23.70 4.42
C GLY A 478 5.84 -23.17 5.50
N LEU A 479 6.81 -22.33 5.10
CA LEU A 479 7.75 -21.69 6.02
C LEU A 479 7.19 -20.40 6.62
N THR A 480 6.47 -19.60 5.83
CA THR A 480 6.15 -18.22 6.22
C THR A 480 4.74 -18.03 6.76
N LYS A 481 3.80 -18.87 6.28
CA LYS A 481 2.35 -18.74 6.43
C LYS A 481 1.75 -17.45 5.83
N ILE A 482 2.52 -16.70 5.03
CA ILE A 482 2.03 -15.56 4.24
C ILE A 482 1.08 -16.08 3.16
N ASP A 483 -0.13 -15.52 3.04
CA ASP A 483 -1.15 -16.03 2.11
C ASP A 483 -0.61 -16.20 0.67
N PRO A 484 -0.92 -17.33 0.00
CA PRO A 484 -0.47 -17.60 -1.36
C PRO A 484 -0.76 -16.49 -2.37
N TRP A 485 -1.82 -15.70 -2.19
CA TRP A 485 -2.13 -14.56 -3.06
C TRP A 485 -1.02 -13.50 -3.05
N PHE A 486 -0.49 -13.15 -1.87
CA PHE A 486 0.63 -12.21 -1.76
C PHE A 486 1.90 -12.81 -2.36
N LEU A 487 2.17 -14.08 -2.06
CA LEU A 487 3.32 -14.81 -2.58
C LEU A 487 3.31 -14.92 -4.12
N GLN A 488 2.15 -15.16 -4.73
CA GLN A 488 1.99 -15.16 -6.20
C GLN A 488 2.31 -13.79 -6.80
N ASN A 489 1.83 -12.70 -6.19
CA ASN A 489 2.13 -11.35 -6.67
C ASN A 489 3.61 -10.99 -6.52
N ILE A 490 4.24 -11.40 -5.41
CA ILE A 490 5.67 -11.23 -5.17
C ILE A 490 6.48 -12.02 -6.21
N ALA A 491 6.12 -13.29 -6.45
CA ALA A 491 6.76 -14.13 -7.47
C ALA A 491 6.66 -13.50 -8.86
N GLN A 492 5.52 -12.89 -9.22
CA GLN A 492 5.37 -12.16 -10.49
C GLN A 492 6.31 -10.96 -10.62
N VAL A 493 6.58 -10.23 -9.53
CA VAL A 493 7.57 -9.14 -9.52
C VAL A 493 8.97 -9.72 -9.75
N VAL A 494 9.34 -10.78 -9.03
CA VAL A 494 10.63 -11.45 -9.20
C VAL A 494 10.81 -11.99 -10.63
N ASP A 495 9.78 -12.60 -11.21
CA ASP A 495 9.82 -13.12 -12.58
C ASP A 495 9.88 -11.99 -13.62
N ALA A 496 9.23 -10.85 -13.36
CA ALA A 496 9.36 -9.68 -14.20
C ALA A 496 10.79 -9.11 -14.13
N GLN A 497 11.40 -9.06 -12.95
CA GLN A 497 12.79 -8.64 -12.77
C GLN A 497 13.76 -9.55 -13.54
N ARG A 498 13.58 -10.88 -13.46
CA ARG A 498 14.38 -11.85 -14.23
C ARG A 498 14.29 -11.63 -15.74
N LYS A 499 13.11 -11.28 -16.24
CA LYS A 499 12.90 -11.01 -17.67
C LYS A 499 13.51 -9.68 -18.13
N LEU A 500 13.79 -8.76 -17.20
CA LEU A 500 14.44 -7.48 -17.48
C LEU A 500 15.98 -7.62 -17.60
N GLY A 501 16.58 -8.67 -17.02
CA GLY A 501 18.03 -8.88 -17.01
C GLY A 501 18.54 -9.89 -18.04
N VAL A 502 19.73 -9.64 -18.59
CA VAL A 502 20.60 -10.69 -19.16
C VAL A 502 21.36 -11.33 -17.99
N SER A 503 21.23 -12.64 -17.80
CA SER A 503 21.85 -13.34 -16.68
C SER A 503 23.39 -13.19 -16.67
N PRO A 504 24.04 -12.84 -15.54
CA PRO A 504 25.50 -12.71 -15.44
C PRO A 504 26.28 -14.02 -15.64
N ASP A 505 25.61 -15.17 -15.70
CA ASP A 505 26.26 -16.50 -15.66
C ASP A 505 26.44 -17.19 -17.02
N SER A 506 26.35 -16.48 -18.15
CA SER A 506 26.57 -17.11 -19.47
C SER A 506 28.03 -17.05 -19.96
N ALA A 507 28.98 -17.35 -19.09
CA ALA A 507 30.33 -17.78 -19.46
C ALA A 507 30.46 -19.30 -19.31
N GLY A 508 29.70 -20.06 -20.10
CA GLY A 508 29.72 -21.52 -20.07
C GLY A 508 28.89 -22.11 -21.19
N GLY A 509 29.56 -22.68 -22.20
CA GLY A 509 28.96 -23.12 -23.44
C GLY A 509 27.80 -24.12 -23.29
N LEU A 510 26.81 -23.98 -24.17
CA LEU A 510 25.78 -24.99 -24.40
C LEU A 510 25.93 -25.59 -25.81
N PRO A 511 25.76 -26.92 -25.96
CA PRO A 511 26.05 -27.64 -27.18
C PRO A 511 24.94 -27.43 -28.23
N ALA A 512 25.37 -27.32 -29.48
CA ALA A 512 24.50 -27.21 -30.65
C ALA A 512 23.60 -28.45 -30.79
N ARG A 513 22.28 -28.27 -30.65
CA ARG A 513 21.29 -29.18 -31.23
C ARG A 513 20.75 -28.56 -32.52
N ARG A 514 21.05 -29.25 -33.63
CA ARG A 514 20.52 -29.01 -34.97
C ARG A 514 19.00 -29.13 -34.97
N LEU A 515 18.30 -28.13 -35.49
CA LEU A 515 17.01 -28.34 -36.14
C LEU A 515 17.19 -28.10 -37.63
N ALA A 516 16.71 -29.09 -38.38
CA ALA A 516 16.90 -29.25 -39.81
C ALA A 516 16.06 -28.26 -40.63
N ASN A 517 16.60 -27.97 -41.81
CA ASN A 517 15.97 -27.19 -42.87
C ASN A 517 14.55 -27.67 -43.23
N GLY A 518 13.69 -26.69 -43.49
CA GLY A 518 12.92 -26.64 -44.74
C GLY A 518 11.43 -26.95 -44.62
N GLN A 519 10.61 -25.90 -44.74
CA GLN A 519 9.69 -25.76 -45.88
C GLN A 519 9.20 -24.31 -45.96
N ALA A 520 9.68 -23.60 -46.99
CA ALA A 520 9.16 -22.32 -47.40
C ALA A 520 7.78 -22.50 -48.04
N GLY A 521 6.75 -21.91 -47.43
CA GLY A 521 5.40 -21.76 -47.99
C GLY A 521 5.22 -20.38 -48.60
N ARG A 522 4.71 -20.34 -49.83
CA ARG A 522 4.57 -19.19 -50.75
C ARG A 522 3.79 -17.99 -50.15
N LEU A 523 4.26 -16.78 -50.45
CA LEU A 523 3.49 -15.53 -50.39
C LEU A 523 2.39 -15.53 -51.47
N PRO A 524 1.13 -15.13 -51.18
CA PRO A 524 0.16 -14.76 -52.19
C PRO A 524 0.06 -13.23 -52.37
N ALA A 525 0.13 -12.84 -53.65
CA ALA A 525 -0.53 -11.73 -54.37
C ALA A 525 -0.46 -10.25 -53.89
N GLU A 526 -0.17 -9.38 -54.86
CA GLU A 526 0.03 -7.93 -54.80
C GLU A 526 -1.24 -7.08 -54.49
N SER A 527 -2.11 -7.45 -53.53
CA SER A 527 -3.37 -6.69 -53.30
C SER A 527 -3.70 -6.26 -51.86
N VAL A 528 -2.86 -6.52 -50.85
CA VAL A 528 -3.15 -6.14 -49.45
C VAL A 528 -2.32 -4.92 -49.02
N LYS A 529 -2.95 -3.83 -48.58
CA LYS A 529 -2.25 -2.63 -48.10
C LYS A 529 -1.77 -2.86 -46.66
N MET A 530 -0.64 -2.26 -46.26
CA MET A 530 -0.14 -2.34 -44.86
C MET A 530 -1.19 -1.95 -43.81
N THR A 531 -2.08 -1.00 -44.13
CA THR A 531 -3.21 -0.61 -43.28
C THR A 531 -4.20 -1.75 -42.99
N ASP A 532 -4.26 -2.75 -43.86
CA ASP A 532 -5.18 -3.87 -43.72
C ASP A 532 -4.72 -4.83 -42.61
N PHE A 533 -3.42 -4.87 -42.30
CA PHE A 533 -2.86 -5.67 -41.21
C PHE A 533 -2.98 -5.01 -39.82
N GLN A 534 -3.27 -3.71 -39.75
CA GLN A 534 -3.40 -3.01 -38.47
C GLN A 534 -4.66 -3.46 -37.71
N PHE A 535 -4.54 -3.61 -36.40
CA PHE A 535 -5.69 -3.84 -35.54
C PHE A 535 -6.72 -2.71 -35.69
N ARG A 536 -8.00 -3.10 -35.77
CA ARG A 536 -9.13 -2.16 -35.67
C ARG A 536 -10.15 -2.74 -34.70
N GLY A 537 -10.30 -2.08 -33.56
CA GLY A 537 -11.30 -2.41 -32.56
C GLY A 537 -12.67 -1.80 -32.87
N PHE A 538 -13.57 -1.88 -31.89
CA PHE A 538 -14.88 -1.25 -31.94
C PHE A 538 -14.75 0.28 -31.91
N ASP A 539 -15.32 0.97 -32.89
CA ASP A 539 -15.38 2.43 -32.92
C ASP A 539 -16.81 2.89 -32.56
N PRO A 540 -17.01 3.50 -31.37
CA PRO A 540 -18.33 3.93 -30.91
C PRO A 540 -18.93 5.07 -31.73
N ARG A 541 -18.15 5.73 -32.59
CA ARG A 541 -18.61 6.81 -33.48
C ARG A 541 -18.83 6.38 -34.92
N GLY A 542 -18.46 5.14 -35.27
CA GLY A 542 -18.60 4.60 -36.62
C GLY A 542 -19.98 3.98 -36.89
N GLU A 543 -20.37 3.86 -38.15
CA GLU A 543 -21.60 3.15 -38.55
C GLU A 543 -21.52 1.67 -38.18
N VAL A 544 -22.58 1.16 -37.56
CA VAL A 544 -22.74 -0.26 -37.18
C VAL A 544 -23.98 -0.81 -37.85
N GLU A 545 -23.83 -1.91 -38.58
CA GLU A 545 -24.95 -2.68 -39.11
C GLU A 545 -25.34 -3.77 -38.11
N ILE A 546 -26.59 -3.79 -37.65
CA ILE A 546 -27.08 -4.81 -36.71
C ILE A 546 -28.03 -5.76 -37.45
N LYS A 547 -27.62 -7.03 -37.60
CA LYS A 547 -28.46 -8.09 -38.17
C LYS A 547 -28.98 -8.97 -37.04
N ARG A 548 -30.30 -9.17 -36.95
CA ARG A 548 -30.91 -10.00 -35.90
C ARG A 548 -31.40 -11.34 -36.48
N ARG A 549 -30.89 -12.45 -35.95
CA ARG A 549 -31.44 -13.81 -36.12
C ARG A 549 -32.01 -14.29 -34.78
N HIS A 550 -31.48 -15.35 -34.16
CA HIS A 550 -31.81 -15.64 -32.75
C HIS A 550 -30.89 -14.84 -31.81
N LEU A 551 -29.66 -14.53 -32.24
CA LEU A 551 -28.73 -13.59 -31.60
C LEU A 551 -28.52 -12.30 -32.43
N PRO A 552 -28.20 -11.16 -31.78
CA PRO A 552 -27.81 -9.93 -32.46
C PRO A 552 -26.36 -9.99 -32.94
N HIS A 553 -26.12 -9.72 -34.21
CA HIS A 553 -24.78 -9.65 -34.82
C HIS A 553 -24.48 -8.22 -35.22
N TRP A 554 -23.39 -7.68 -34.68
CA TRP A 554 -22.97 -6.30 -34.89
C TRP A 554 -21.82 -6.31 -35.87
N GLU A 555 -21.96 -5.58 -36.97
CA GLU A 555 -20.97 -5.54 -38.04
C GLU A 555 -20.54 -4.10 -38.29
N GLN A 556 -19.25 -3.84 -38.11
CA GLN A 556 -18.56 -2.60 -38.41
C GLN A 556 -17.45 -2.84 -39.44
N LYS A 557 -17.42 -2.01 -40.49
CA LYS A 557 -16.52 -2.20 -41.64
C LYS A 557 -15.05 -2.22 -41.19
N GLY A 558 -14.36 -3.32 -41.49
CA GLY A 558 -12.93 -3.51 -41.21
C GLY A 558 -12.56 -3.72 -39.75
N ALA A 559 -13.54 -3.91 -38.86
CA ALA A 559 -13.28 -4.25 -37.45
C ALA A 559 -12.73 -5.68 -37.31
N THR A 560 -12.10 -5.95 -36.18
CA THR A 560 -11.59 -7.28 -35.80
C THR A 560 -12.64 -7.99 -34.97
N TYR A 561 -12.87 -9.27 -35.26
CA TYR A 561 -13.91 -10.08 -34.62
C TYR A 561 -13.31 -11.30 -33.96
N PHE A 562 -13.80 -11.59 -32.75
CA PHE A 562 -13.74 -12.93 -32.19
C PHE A 562 -14.97 -13.70 -32.64
N VAL A 563 -14.77 -14.94 -33.11
CA VAL A 563 -15.85 -15.79 -33.60
C VAL A 563 -15.74 -17.19 -33.02
N THR A 564 -16.91 -17.74 -32.63
CA THR A 564 -17.10 -19.12 -32.23
C THR A 564 -18.19 -19.78 -33.08
N PHE A 565 -17.93 -20.94 -33.66
CA PHE A 565 -18.98 -21.77 -34.27
C PHE A 565 -18.82 -23.25 -33.91
N ARG A 566 -19.95 -23.95 -33.80
CA ARG A 566 -20.06 -25.24 -33.09
C ARG A 566 -20.70 -26.32 -33.97
N LEU A 567 -20.39 -27.60 -33.69
CA LEU A 567 -21.09 -28.73 -34.31
C LEU A 567 -22.58 -28.71 -33.97
N ALA A 568 -23.41 -29.25 -34.86
CA ALA A 568 -24.87 -29.23 -34.71
C ALA A 568 -25.37 -29.97 -33.46
N ASP A 569 -24.60 -30.95 -32.98
CA ASP A 569 -24.88 -31.77 -31.81
C ASP A 569 -24.01 -31.41 -30.60
N ALA A 570 -23.28 -30.29 -30.66
CA ALA A 570 -22.46 -29.82 -29.54
C ALA A 570 -23.29 -29.57 -28.28
N VAL A 571 -24.56 -29.20 -28.42
CA VAL A 571 -25.55 -29.12 -27.33
C VAL A 571 -26.78 -29.95 -27.70
N PRO A 572 -27.07 -31.07 -27.01
CA PRO A 572 -28.28 -31.86 -27.26
C PRO A 572 -29.56 -31.05 -27.01
N GLU A 573 -30.63 -31.30 -27.77
CA GLU A 573 -31.91 -30.58 -27.62
C GLU A 573 -32.49 -30.72 -26.19
N SER A 574 -32.23 -31.84 -25.51
CA SER A 574 -32.62 -32.05 -24.10
C SER A 574 -31.92 -31.09 -23.15
N VAL A 575 -30.63 -30.81 -23.37
CA VAL A 575 -29.85 -29.86 -22.56
C VAL A 575 -30.27 -28.42 -22.88
N LEU A 576 -30.54 -28.11 -24.15
CA LEU A 576 -31.10 -26.82 -24.54
C LEU A 576 -32.48 -26.57 -23.92
N ALA A 577 -33.34 -27.60 -23.85
CA ALA A 577 -34.64 -27.51 -23.20
C ALA A 577 -34.49 -27.27 -21.68
N GLU A 578 -33.59 -27.99 -21.02
CA GLU A 578 -33.29 -27.81 -19.60
C GLU A 578 -32.78 -26.39 -19.30
N TRP A 579 -31.83 -25.87 -20.10
CA TRP A 579 -31.33 -24.50 -19.95
C TRP A 579 -32.40 -23.45 -20.22
N ARG A 580 -33.33 -23.70 -21.14
CA ARG A 580 -34.49 -22.82 -21.39
C ARG A 580 -35.43 -22.83 -20.18
N GLU A 581 -35.77 -24.00 -19.65
CA GLU A 581 -36.63 -24.12 -18.47
C GLU A 581 -35.98 -23.48 -17.23
N GLU A 582 -34.69 -23.70 -17.02
CA GLU A 582 -33.92 -23.10 -15.92
C GLU A 582 -33.89 -21.57 -16.03
N ARG A 583 -33.63 -21.05 -17.25
CA ARG A 583 -33.68 -19.61 -17.53
C ARG A 583 -35.08 -19.05 -17.34
N GLU A 584 -36.11 -19.69 -17.86
CA GLU A 584 -37.50 -19.22 -17.71
C GLU A 584 -37.96 -19.25 -16.26
N ARG A 585 -37.56 -20.28 -15.51
CA ARG A 585 -37.81 -20.37 -14.07
C ARG A 585 -37.09 -19.25 -13.34
N TRP A 586 -35.82 -19.00 -13.64
CA TRP A 586 -35.04 -17.92 -13.03
C TRP A 586 -35.65 -16.54 -13.34
N LEU A 587 -36.02 -16.28 -14.60
CA LEU A 587 -36.67 -15.04 -15.03
C LEU A 587 -38.06 -14.84 -14.39
N LYS A 588 -38.78 -15.92 -14.09
CA LYS A 588 -40.07 -15.87 -13.38
C LYS A 588 -39.90 -15.43 -11.92
N PHE A 589 -38.81 -15.83 -11.27
CA PHE A 589 -38.50 -15.44 -9.89
C PHE A 589 -37.75 -14.10 -9.79
N HIS A 590 -37.21 -13.59 -10.90
CA HIS A 590 -36.49 -12.32 -10.97
C HIS A 590 -37.01 -11.47 -12.14
N PRO A 591 -38.19 -10.83 -12.03
CA PRO A 591 -38.71 -9.94 -13.06
C PRO A 591 -37.89 -8.64 -13.16
N GLN A 592 -37.74 -8.11 -14.37
CA GLN A 592 -37.02 -6.85 -14.62
C GLN A 592 -37.81 -5.61 -14.16
N PRO A 593 -37.15 -4.48 -13.85
CA PRO A 593 -35.70 -4.22 -13.99
C PRO A 593 -34.85 -4.87 -12.87
N TRP A 594 -33.61 -5.23 -13.21
CA TRP A 594 -32.67 -5.86 -12.28
C TRP A 594 -31.68 -4.85 -11.71
N ASP A 595 -31.30 -5.06 -10.45
CA ASP A 595 -30.10 -4.45 -9.90
C ASP A 595 -28.83 -5.12 -10.46
N TRP A 596 -27.66 -4.57 -10.14
CA TRP A 596 -26.40 -5.09 -10.65
C TRP A 596 -26.07 -6.48 -10.09
N LYS A 597 -26.49 -6.81 -8.86
CA LYS A 597 -26.26 -8.12 -8.23
C LYS A 597 -27.03 -9.21 -8.96
N THR A 598 -28.32 -8.97 -9.20
CA THR A 598 -29.22 -9.85 -9.96
C THR A 598 -28.75 -9.99 -11.41
N SER A 599 -28.26 -8.90 -12.00
CA SER A 599 -27.67 -8.93 -13.35
C SER A 599 -26.38 -9.76 -13.42
N ARG A 600 -25.51 -9.66 -12.40
CA ARG A 600 -24.26 -10.43 -12.33
C ARG A 600 -24.51 -11.92 -12.05
N GLU A 601 -25.49 -12.22 -11.20
CA GLU A 601 -25.93 -13.59 -10.93
C GLU A 601 -26.53 -14.24 -12.18
N TYR A 602 -27.33 -13.49 -12.95
CA TYR A 602 -27.82 -13.95 -14.25
C TYR A 602 -26.67 -14.26 -15.22
N VAL A 603 -25.67 -13.38 -15.36
CA VAL A 603 -24.50 -13.60 -16.23
C VAL A 603 -23.71 -14.84 -15.79
N ARG A 604 -23.44 -14.99 -14.50
CA ARG A 604 -22.71 -16.14 -13.97
C ARG A 604 -23.43 -17.47 -14.23
N LEU A 605 -24.72 -17.54 -13.91
CA LEU A 605 -25.52 -18.76 -14.06
C LEU A 605 -25.81 -19.09 -15.54
N CYS A 606 -26.08 -18.08 -16.36
CA CYS A 606 -26.54 -18.30 -17.74
C CYS A 606 -25.42 -18.24 -18.79
N GLU A 607 -24.30 -17.56 -18.55
CA GLU A 607 -23.24 -17.37 -19.55
C GLU A 607 -21.98 -18.16 -19.16
N GLU A 608 -21.44 -17.96 -17.96
CA GLU A 608 -20.18 -18.59 -17.53
C GLU A 608 -20.29 -20.11 -17.37
N SER A 609 -21.34 -20.60 -16.70
CA SER A 609 -21.56 -22.05 -16.52
C SER A 609 -21.83 -22.78 -17.84
N ARG A 610 -22.38 -22.10 -18.85
CA ARG A 610 -22.66 -22.69 -20.17
C ARG A 610 -21.40 -22.76 -21.02
N GLU A 611 -20.56 -21.71 -21.02
CA GLU A 611 -19.26 -21.75 -21.71
C GLU A 611 -18.34 -22.84 -21.10
N GLN A 612 -18.33 -23.01 -19.77
CA GLN A 612 -17.63 -24.13 -19.13
C GLN A 612 -18.14 -25.51 -19.60
N TRP A 613 -19.45 -25.67 -19.76
CA TRP A 613 -20.02 -26.91 -20.30
C TRP A 613 -19.57 -27.16 -21.74
N LEU A 614 -19.51 -26.11 -22.56
CA LEU A 614 -19.14 -26.21 -23.98
C LEU A 614 -17.65 -26.60 -24.18
N ASP A 615 -16.78 -26.09 -23.32
CA ASP A 615 -15.34 -26.41 -23.31
C ASP A 615 -15.05 -27.88 -22.94
N GLN A 616 -15.99 -28.60 -22.29
CA GLN A 616 -15.83 -30.01 -21.89
C GLN A 616 -15.92 -31.02 -23.05
N GLY A 617 -16.20 -30.58 -24.28
CA GLY A 617 -16.20 -31.47 -25.45
C GLY A 617 -17.37 -32.47 -25.46
N HIS A 618 -18.60 -32.00 -25.23
CA HIS A 618 -19.82 -32.81 -25.38
C HIS A 618 -20.25 -32.95 -26.86
N GLY A 619 -21.13 -33.91 -27.14
CA GLY A 619 -21.59 -34.25 -28.50
C GLY A 619 -20.68 -35.26 -29.21
N SER A 620 -20.82 -35.40 -30.53
CA SER A 620 -20.05 -36.39 -31.32
C SER A 620 -18.55 -36.11 -31.39
N CYS A 621 -18.10 -34.91 -31.02
CA CYS A 621 -16.69 -34.51 -31.05
C CYS A 621 -15.99 -34.79 -32.38
N LEU A 622 -16.70 -34.56 -33.49
CA LEU A 622 -16.22 -34.93 -34.82
C LEU A 622 -14.84 -34.36 -35.13
N LEU A 623 -14.53 -33.15 -34.67
CA LEU A 623 -13.26 -32.49 -34.97
C LEU A 623 -12.08 -33.02 -34.11
N ARG A 624 -12.32 -34.00 -33.24
CA ARG A 624 -11.24 -34.73 -32.56
C ARG A 624 -10.45 -35.61 -33.52
N GLU A 625 -11.09 -36.08 -34.61
CA GLU A 625 -10.40 -36.81 -35.65
C GLU A 625 -9.65 -35.84 -36.58
N ARG A 626 -8.37 -36.12 -36.80
CA ARG A 626 -7.46 -35.20 -37.50
C ARG A 626 -7.89 -34.89 -38.92
N ASP A 627 -8.44 -35.88 -39.64
CA ASP A 627 -8.88 -35.72 -41.02
C ASP A 627 -9.99 -34.65 -41.15
N TYR A 628 -10.92 -34.59 -40.19
CA TYR A 628 -11.98 -33.57 -40.19
C TYR A 628 -11.49 -32.21 -39.69
N ALA A 629 -10.61 -32.19 -38.68
CA ALA A 629 -9.98 -30.94 -38.22
C ALA A 629 -9.13 -30.28 -39.32
N ASP A 630 -8.42 -31.08 -40.12
CA ASP A 630 -7.60 -30.61 -41.23
C ASP A 630 -8.47 -30.00 -42.35
N ILE A 631 -9.64 -30.59 -42.65
CA ILE A 631 -10.62 -29.98 -43.58
C ILE A 631 -11.04 -28.58 -43.12
N VAL A 632 -11.26 -28.40 -41.81
CA VAL A 632 -11.65 -27.11 -41.24
C VAL A 632 -10.49 -26.12 -41.28
N ARG A 633 -9.28 -26.54 -40.87
CA ARG A 633 -8.06 -25.72 -40.96
C ARG A 633 -7.84 -25.23 -42.39
N ASP A 634 -7.91 -26.12 -43.37
CA ASP A 634 -7.61 -25.80 -44.76
C ASP A 634 -8.66 -24.82 -45.33
N ALA A 635 -9.93 -24.96 -44.93
CA ALA A 635 -10.98 -24.00 -45.29
C ALA A 635 -10.75 -22.62 -44.65
N LEU A 636 -10.33 -22.56 -43.38
CA LEU A 636 -9.99 -21.30 -42.71
C LEU A 636 -8.81 -20.60 -43.40
N LEU A 637 -7.79 -21.35 -43.83
CA LEU A 637 -6.60 -20.80 -44.47
C LEU A 637 -6.78 -20.45 -45.96
N TYR A 638 -7.80 -20.99 -46.63
CA TYR A 638 -7.94 -20.91 -48.09
C TYR A 638 -7.94 -19.49 -48.65
N PHE A 639 -8.73 -18.57 -48.07
CA PHE A 639 -8.82 -17.16 -48.51
C PHE A 639 -8.10 -16.19 -47.56
N HIS A 640 -7.20 -16.69 -46.70
CA HIS A 640 -6.39 -15.86 -45.82
C HIS A 640 -5.51 -14.90 -46.63
N GLY A 641 -5.60 -13.60 -46.35
CA GLY A 641 -4.91 -12.55 -47.11
C GLY A 641 -5.65 -12.08 -48.36
N GLU A 642 -6.79 -12.69 -48.72
CA GLU A 642 -7.62 -12.27 -49.85
C GLU A 642 -8.97 -11.73 -49.40
N ARG A 643 -9.76 -12.54 -48.66
CA ARG A 643 -11.10 -12.15 -48.18
C ARG A 643 -11.12 -11.74 -46.71
N TYR A 644 -10.13 -12.18 -45.95
CA TYR A 644 -9.99 -11.89 -44.52
C TYR A 644 -8.54 -12.13 -44.07
N LEU A 645 -8.15 -11.48 -42.98
CA LEU A 645 -6.97 -11.84 -42.20
C LEU A 645 -7.40 -12.74 -41.05
N LEU A 646 -6.70 -13.86 -40.90
CA LEU A 646 -6.90 -14.83 -39.84
C LEU A 646 -5.70 -14.72 -38.90
N ASP A 647 -5.98 -14.39 -37.64
CA ASP A 647 -4.97 -14.18 -36.61
C ASP A 647 -4.70 -15.49 -35.87
N ASP A 648 -5.19 -15.64 -34.64
CA ASP A 648 -5.08 -16.89 -33.88
C ASP A 648 -6.39 -17.68 -33.95
N PHE A 649 -6.31 -19.00 -34.02
CA PHE A 649 -7.49 -19.88 -33.94
C PHE A 649 -7.17 -21.22 -33.27
N VAL A 650 -8.19 -21.82 -32.68
CA VAL A 650 -8.17 -23.19 -32.17
C VAL A 650 -9.40 -23.96 -32.65
N ILE A 651 -9.18 -25.17 -33.16
CA ILE A 651 -10.20 -26.15 -33.49
C ILE A 651 -10.24 -27.14 -32.33
N MET A 652 -11.31 -27.03 -31.54
CA MET A 652 -11.65 -27.93 -30.44
C MET A 652 -12.46 -29.12 -30.98
N PRO A 653 -12.58 -30.24 -30.22
CA PRO A 653 -13.30 -31.44 -30.66
C PRO A 653 -14.72 -31.20 -31.20
N ASN A 654 -15.46 -30.22 -30.66
CA ASN A 654 -16.86 -29.95 -31.01
C ASN A 654 -17.12 -28.50 -31.47
N HIS A 655 -16.12 -27.62 -31.50
CA HIS A 655 -16.27 -26.22 -31.91
C HIS A 655 -14.95 -25.57 -32.35
N VAL A 656 -15.02 -24.34 -32.86
CA VAL A 656 -13.86 -23.56 -33.30
C VAL A 656 -13.93 -22.17 -32.70
N HIS A 657 -12.81 -21.67 -32.17
CA HIS A 657 -12.61 -20.28 -31.77
C HIS A 657 -11.57 -19.63 -32.68
N LEU A 658 -11.82 -18.41 -33.16
CA LEU A 658 -10.88 -17.70 -34.03
C LEU A 658 -10.99 -16.18 -33.94
N LEU A 659 -9.86 -15.52 -34.19
CA LEU A 659 -9.76 -14.08 -34.45
C LEU A 659 -9.65 -13.83 -35.95
N VAL A 660 -10.57 -13.01 -36.49
CA VAL A 660 -10.64 -12.70 -37.92
C VAL A 660 -10.94 -11.23 -38.16
N LYS A 661 -10.27 -10.65 -39.16
CA LYS A 661 -10.56 -9.33 -39.70
C LYS A 661 -10.99 -9.45 -41.17
N PRO A 662 -12.26 -9.19 -41.52
CA PRO A 662 -12.71 -9.19 -42.90
C PRO A 662 -11.97 -8.14 -43.75
N LEU A 663 -11.67 -8.48 -45.01
CA LEU A 663 -11.03 -7.59 -45.98
C LEU A 663 -11.99 -7.22 -47.11
N GLY A 664 -11.86 -6.00 -47.66
CA GLY A 664 -12.68 -5.53 -48.76
C GLY A 664 -14.17 -5.40 -48.41
N ASP A 665 -15.04 -5.79 -49.35
CA ASP A 665 -16.50 -5.79 -49.18
C ASP A 665 -17.05 -7.21 -48.87
N HIS A 666 -16.24 -8.06 -48.22
CA HIS A 666 -16.67 -9.38 -47.76
C HIS A 666 -17.20 -9.29 -46.31
N PRO A 667 -18.52 -9.30 -46.08
CA PRO A 667 -19.07 -9.25 -44.73
C PRO A 667 -18.77 -10.54 -43.98
N LEU A 668 -18.65 -10.46 -42.65
CA LEU A 668 -18.33 -11.59 -41.78
C LEU A 668 -19.32 -12.74 -41.99
N GLY A 669 -20.61 -12.43 -42.14
CA GLY A 669 -21.65 -13.44 -42.36
C GLY A 669 -21.52 -14.23 -43.68
N GLU A 670 -20.90 -13.66 -44.72
CA GLU A 670 -20.60 -14.38 -45.97
C GLU A 670 -19.40 -15.33 -45.77
N ILE A 671 -18.37 -14.86 -45.08
CA ILE A 671 -17.16 -15.63 -44.75
C ILE A 671 -17.54 -16.87 -43.93
N LEU A 672 -18.30 -16.70 -42.85
CA LEU A 672 -18.74 -17.82 -42.00
C LEU A 672 -19.63 -18.82 -42.75
N ARG A 673 -20.51 -18.34 -43.63
CA ARG A 673 -21.35 -19.21 -44.47
C ARG A 673 -20.50 -20.02 -45.44
N SER A 674 -19.47 -19.40 -46.03
CA SER A 674 -18.54 -20.07 -46.94
C SER A 674 -17.80 -21.21 -46.22
N TRP A 675 -17.19 -20.92 -45.06
CA TRP A 675 -16.49 -21.93 -44.26
C TRP A 675 -17.40 -23.09 -43.84
N LYS A 676 -18.56 -22.80 -43.23
CA LYS A 676 -19.48 -23.83 -42.73
C LYS A 676 -20.05 -24.68 -43.86
N SER A 677 -20.42 -24.07 -44.99
CA SER A 677 -20.99 -24.82 -46.13
C SER A 677 -19.95 -25.72 -46.80
N PHE A 678 -18.72 -25.23 -46.99
CA PHE A 678 -17.65 -26.01 -47.62
C PHE A 678 -17.24 -27.20 -46.75
N THR A 679 -16.92 -26.92 -45.47
CA THR A 679 -16.47 -27.94 -44.51
C THR A 679 -17.56 -28.98 -44.24
N ALA A 680 -18.83 -28.58 -44.13
CA ALA A 680 -19.93 -29.54 -43.96
C ALA A 680 -20.03 -30.51 -45.15
N LYS A 681 -19.93 -30.00 -46.39
CA LYS A 681 -19.98 -30.84 -47.60
C LYS A 681 -18.80 -31.80 -47.67
N ALA A 682 -17.58 -31.31 -47.42
CA ALA A 682 -16.36 -32.11 -47.46
C ALA A 682 -16.35 -33.21 -46.37
N ILE A 683 -16.73 -32.86 -45.13
CA ILE A 683 -16.81 -33.82 -44.01
C ILE A 683 -17.88 -34.89 -44.29
N ASN A 684 -19.06 -34.49 -44.77
CA ASN A 684 -20.13 -35.45 -45.09
C ASN A 684 -19.77 -36.40 -46.25
N GLN A 685 -19.09 -35.87 -47.27
CA GLN A 685 -18.58 -36.68 -48.37
C GLN A 685 -17.55 -37.71 -47.88
N LEU A 686 -16.62 -37.30 -47.02
CA LEU A 686 -15.61 -38.20 -46.42
C LEU A 686 -16.26 -39.26 -45.54
N ARG A 687 -17.36 -38.92 -44.86
CA ARG A 687 -18.14 -39.84 -44.01
C ARG A 687 -19.14 -40.73 -44.76
N GLY A 688 -19.34 -40.53 -46.05
CA GLY A 688 -20.35 -41.26 -46.84
C GLY A 688 -21.79 -41.04 -46.36
N ARG A 689 -22.12 -39.86 -45.81
CA ARG A 689 -23.46 -39.54 -45.29
C ARG A 689 -23.95 -38.17 -45.79
N GLU A 690 -25.25 -37.92 -45.70
CA GLU A 690 -25.85 -36.59 -45.87
C GLU A 690 -26.39 -36.09 -44.52
N GLY A 691 -26.31 -34.79 -44.23
CA GLY A 691 -26.85 -34.21 -42.99
C GLY A 691 -26.17 -32.89 -42.56
N THR A 692 -26.60 -32.34 -41.43
CA THR A 692 -26.04 -31.09 -40.88
C THR A 692 -24.78 -31.39 -40.05
N VAL A 693 -23.68 -30.67 -40.30
CA VAL A 693 -22.45 -30.75 -39.49
C VAL A 693 -22.37 -29.64 -38.47
N TRP A 694 -22.71 -28.41 -38.86
CA TRP A 694 -22.61 -27.23 -38.00
C TRP A 694 -23.96 -26.78 -37.49
N MET A 695 -23.99 -26.28 -36.26
CA MET A 695 -25.13 -25.53 -35.74
C MET A 695 -25.43 -24.36 -36.67
N ALA A 696 -26.70 -24.02 -36.89
CA ALA A 696 -27.07 -22.95 -37.83
C ALA A 696 -26.50 -21.58 -37.38
N GLU A 697 -26.53 -21.32 -36.08
CA GLU A 697 -26.04 -20.08 -35.46
C GLU A 697 -24.52 -20.12 -35.21
N SER A 698 -23.91 -18.94 -35.13
CA SER A 698 -22.51 -18.75 -34.72
C SER A 698 -22.51 -17.59 -33.71
N PHE A 699 -21.45 -17.46 -32.92
CA PHE A 699 -21.30 -16.38 -31.96
C PHE A 699 -20.15 -15.50 -32.43
N ASP A 700 -20.36 -14.19 -32.46
CA ASP A 700 -19.32 -13.22 -32.80
C ASP A 700 -19.38 -12.00 -31.90
N THR A 701 -18.23 -11.37 -31.70
CA THR A 701 -18.08 -10.15 -30.91
C THR A 701 -16.98 -9.29 -31.52
N ILE A 702 -17.25 -8.00 -31.67
CA ILE A 702 -16.24 -7.02 -32.11
C ILE A 702 -15.22 -6.87 -30.97
N VAL A 703 -13.94 -7.04 -31.30
CA VAL A 703 -12.85 -6.81 -30.35
C VAL A 703 -12.79 -5.32 -30.03
N ARG A 704 -12.70 -4.97 -28.75
CA ARG A 704 -12.91 -3.58 -28.29
C ARG A 704 -11.67 -2.72 -28.48
N ASP A 705 -10.54 -3.22 -27.97
CA ASP A 705 -9.26 -2.53 -27.89
C ASP A 705 -8.12 -3.57 -27.92
N LEU A 706 -6.87 -3.10 -27.77
CA LEU A 706 -5.68 -3.95 -27.80
C LEU A 706 -5.61 -4.92 -26.61
N ASP A 707 -6.04 -4.50 -25.43
CA ASP A 707 -6.06 -5.37 -24.24
C ASP A 707 -7.07 -6.50 -24.43
N HIS A 708 -8.24 -6.20 -25.00
CA HIS A 708 -9.24 -7.19 -25.35
C HIS A 708 -8.75 -8.14 -26.46
N LEU A 709 -7.98 -7.63 -27.45
CA LEU A 709 -7.35 -8.46 -28.48
C LEU A 709 -6.39 -9.48 -27.85
N ASP A 710 -5.50 -9.03 -26.97
CA ASP A 710 -4.52 -9.90 -26.32
C ASP A 710 -5.17 -10.87 -25.32
N ALA A 711 -6.23 -10.43 -24.62
CA ALA A 711 -7.04 -11.31 -23.79
C ALA A 711 -7.68 -12.43 -24.61
N ILE A 712 -8.20 -12.14 -25.82
CA ILE A 712 -8.78 -13.17 -26.70
C ILE A 712 -7.68 -14.10 -27.25
N ARG A 713 -6.50 -13.59 -27.63
CA ARG A 713 -5.37 -14.44 -28.06
C ARG A 713 -4.94 -15.40 -26.97
N GLN A 714 -4.90 -14.93 -25.72
CA GLN A 714 -4.64 -15.78 -24.57
C GLN A 714 -5.79 -16.77 -24.36
N TYR A 715 -7.04 -16.34 -24.44
CA TYR A 715 -8.20 -17.23 -24.33
C TYR A 715 -8.13 -18.38 -25.34
N ILE A 716 -7.90 -18.10 -26.63
CA ILE A 716 -7.76 -19.11 -27.70
C ILE A 716 -6.62 -20.09 -27.39
N ALA A 717 -5.49 -19.59 -26.89
CA ALA A 717 -4.32 -20.42 -26.57
C ALA A 717 -4.52 -21.33 -25.34
N HIS A 718 -5.24 -20.88 -24.32
CA HIS A 718 -5.49 -21.65 -23.10
C HIS A 718 -6.76 -22.53 -23.18
N ASN A 719 -7.57 -22.39 -24.22
CA ASN A 719 -8.83 -23.14 -24.36
C ASN A 719 -8.63 -24.67 -24.39
N PRO A 720 -7.57 -25.24 -25.03
CA PRO A 720 -7.24 -26.66 -24.89
C PRO A 720 -6.95 -27.11 -23.46
N GLU A 721 -6.28 -26.27 -22.67
CA GLU A 721 -5.96 -26.56 -21.25
C GLU A 721 -7.23 -26.56 -20.40
N LYS A 722 -8.14 -25.61 -20.63
CA LYS A 722 -9.46 -25.56 -19.98
C LYS A 722 -10.32 -26.79 -20.29
N GLY A 723 -10.25 -27.29 -21.53
CA GLY A 723 -10.94 -28.51 -21.95
C GLY A 723 -10.25 -29.81 -21.53
N HIS A 724 -9.13 -29.74 -20.80
CA HIS A 724 -8.30 -30.89 -20.41
C HIS A 724 -7.86 -31.79 -21.58
N LEU A 725 -7.63 -31.20 -22.75
CA LEU A 725 -7.30 -31.92 -23.98
C LEU A 725 -5.80 -32.22 -24.11
N ARG A 726 -5.48 -33.38 -24.70
CA ARG A 726 -4.09 -33.78 -24.96
C ARG A 726 -3.63 -33.33 -26.35
N GLU A 727 -2.31 -33.24 -26.53
CA GLU A 727 -1.69 -32.96 -27.82
C GLU A 727 -2.17 -33.98 -28.88
N GLY A 728 -2.80 -33.50 -29.95
CA GLY A 728 -3.42 -34.31 -31.00
C GLY A 728 -4.95 -34.34 -30.98
N GLU A 729 -5.61 -33.95 -29.89
CA GLU A 729 -7.08 -33.89 -29.78
C GLU A 729 -7.68 -32.54 -30.21
N PHE A 730 -6.82 -31.55 -30.47
CA PHE A 730 -7.17 -30.21 -30.93
C PHE A 730 -6.15 -29.73 -31.98
N LEU A 731 -6.48 -28.62 -32.65
CA LEU A 731 -5.57 -27.95 -33.59
C LEU A 731 -5.53 -26.46 -33.28
N PHE A 732 -4.40 -26.01 -32.73
CA PHE A 732 -4.13 -24.59 -32.46
C PHE A 732 -3.13 -24.04 -33.47
N ALA A 733 -3.38 -22.81 -33.95
CA ALA A 733 -2.44 -22.07 -34.77
C ALA A 733 -2.37 -20.62 -34.29
N ARG A 734 -1.17 -20.22 -33.85
CA ARG A 734 -0.81 -18.83 -33.60
C ARG A 734 -0.18 -18.23 -34.84
N ARG A 735 -0.73 -17.13 -35.35
CA ARG A 735 -0.18 -16.46 -36.54
C ARG A 735 0.20 -15.00 -36.28
N SER A 736 -0.46 -14.33 -35.33
CA SER A 736 -0.17 -12.94 -34.95
C SER A 736 -0.04 -11.99 -36.16
N VAL A 737 -0.96 -12.12 -37.12
CA VAL A 737 -0.98 -11.38 -38.39
C VAL A 737 -1.59 -10.00 -38.23
N ILE A 738 -2.47 -9.80 -37.24
CA ILE A 738 -3.04 -8.50 -36.92
C ILE A 738 -2.03 -7.73 -36.04
N LEU A 739 -1.43 -6.70 -36.64
CA LEU A 739 -0.35 -5.90 -36.05
C LEU A 739 -0.88 -4.85 -35.08
N THR A 740 -0.15 -4.67 -33.98
CA THR A 740 -0.31 -3.55 -33.05
C THR A 740 0.53 -2.36 -33.53
N ASP A 741 0.15 -1.13 -33.17
CA ASP A 741 0.74 0.10 -33.72
C ASP A 741 2.26 0.24 -33.53
N SER A 742 2.86 -0.51 -32.60
CA SER A 742 4.31 -0.51 -32.37
C SER A 742 5.13 -1.20 -33.48
N ALA A 743 4.53 -2.11 -34.26
CA ALA A 743 5.25 -2.93 -35.24
C ALA A 743 5.36 -2.30 -36.66
N ALA A 744 4.53 -1.30 -36.98
CA ALA A 744 4.48 -0.69 -38.33
C ALA A 744 5.49 0.45 -38.55
N GLY A 745 6.12 0.96 -37.48
CA GLY A 745 6.99 2.15 -37.52
C GLY A 745 8.42 1.93 -38.02
N HIS A 746 8.86 0.70 -38.33
CA HIS A 746 10.27 0.40 -38.60
C HIS A 746 10.67 0.27 -40.08
N LEU A 747 9.76 0.42 -41.05
CA LEU A 747 10.07 0.20 -42.47
C LEU A 747 9.34 1.18 -43.42
N ALA A 748 9.52 2.50 -43.27
CA ALA A 748 9.41 3.47 -44.38
C ALA A 748 9.66 4.92 -43.92
N ARG A 749 10.86 5.45 -44.19
CA ARG A 749 11.11 6.78 -44.79
C ARG A 749 12.62 7.05 -44.90
N PRO A 750 13.13 7.55 -46.04
CA PRO A 750 14.52 7.93 -46.20
C PRO A 750 14.80 9.27 -45.52
N GLU A 751 15.78 9.30 -44.61
CA GLU A 751 16.29 10.51 -43.97
C GLU A 751 17.08 11.38 -44.96
N THR A 752 16.85 12.69 -44.91
CA THR A 752 17.90 13.69 -45.16
C THR A 752 18.21 14.35 -43.82
N ARG A 753 19.47 14.24 -43.39
CA ARG A 753 19.98 14.83 -42.15
C ARG A 753 20.39 16.29 -42.35
N PRO A 754 20.41 17.07 -41.26
CA PRO A 754 21.62 17.80 -40.91
C PRO A 754 22.14 17.42 -39.51
N GLU A 755 23.46 17.48 -39.39
CA GLU A 755 24.27 17.00 -38.28
C GLU A 755 24.18 17.90 -37.03
N GLY A 756 24.32 17.30 -35.83
CA GLY A 756 24.78 18.03 -34.65
C GLY A 756 24.40 17.45 -33.28
N ARG A 757 25.43 16.87 -32.61
CA ARG A 757 25.58 16.54 -31.17
C ARG A 757 25.08 15.17 -30.68
N GLN A 758 26.04 14.27 -30.47
CA GLN A 758 25.92 12.93 -29.89
C GLN A 758 25.60 12.97 -28.39
N ALA A 759 24.52 12.32 -27.98
CA ALA A 759 24.33 11.75 -26.65
C ALA A 759 24.42 10.22 -26.79
N GLY A 760 25.17 9.57 -25.89
CA GLY A 760 25.52 8.15 -25.98
C GLY A 760 24.28 7.23 -25.98
N ARG A 761 24.20 6.35 -26.99
CA ARG A 761 23.24 5.23 -27.01
C ARG A 761 23.65 4.18 -25.98
N LEU A 762 22.64 3.59 -25.32
CA LEU A 762 22.77 2.35 -24.55
C LEU A 762 23.45 1.27 -25.41
N PRO A 763 24.32 0.41 -24.85
CA PRO A 763 24.97 -0.66 -25.60
C PRO A 763 23.93 -1.58 -26.22
N ALA A 764 23.92 -1.66 -27.55
CA ALA A 764 23.08 -2.57 -28.30
C ALA A 764 23.70 -3.97 -28.32
N GLU A 765 23.69 -4.66 -27.17
CA GLU A 765 24.07 -6.08 -27.08
C GLU A 765 23.05 -6.89 -26.25
N SER A 766 21.77 -6.75 -26.58
CA SER A 766 20.75 -7.81 -26.47
C SER A 766 19.45 -7.27 -27.09
N GLY A 767 18.88 -7.97 -28.06
CA GLY A 767 17.79 -7.47 -28.92
C GLY A 767 16.41 -7.35 -28.26
N VAL A 768 16.31 -7.00 -26.98
CA VAL A 768 15.04 -6.79 -26.27
C VAL A 768 15.02 -5.39 -25.69
N THR A 769 14.27 -4.48 -26.33
CA THR A 769 13.94 -3.20 -25.70
C THR A 769 13.01 -3.49 -24.51
N PRO A 770 13.37 -3.12 -23.27
CA PRO A 770 12.53 -3.37 -22.11
C PRO A 770 11.19 -2.62 -22.26
N ASP A 771 10.09 -3.31 -21.98
CA ASP A 771 8.76 -2.68 -21.90
C ASP A 771 8.69 -1.85 -20.61
N PHE A 772 9.10 -0.59 -20.72
CA PHE A 772 9.09 0.36 -19.62
C PHE A 772 7.69 0.52 -19.03
N ARG A 773 6.64 0.60 -19.86
CA ARG A 773 5.26 0.81 -19.37
C ARG A 773 4.85 -0.34 -18.46
N ARG A 774 5.08 -1.59 -18.89
CA ARG A 774 4.79 -2.76 -18.06
C ARG A 774 5.62 -2.77 -16.78
N ALA A 775 6.92 -2.50 -16.85
CA ALA A 775 7.76 -2.52 -15.67
C ALA A 775 7.34 -1.45 -14.64
N LYS A 776 7.04 -0.23 -15.10
CA LYS A 776 6.59 0.86 -14.23
C LYS A 776 5.21 0.58 -13.62
N ARG A 777 4.27 -0.03 -14.36
CA ARG A 777 2.98 -0.51 -13.81
C ARG A 777 3.12 -1.60 -12.75
N LEU A 778 4.24 -2.32 -12.73
CA LEU A 778 4.58 -3.27 -11.66
C LEU A 778 5.28 -2.59 -10.47
N GLY A 779 5.54 -1.29 -10.54
CA GLY A 779 6.18 -0.49 -9.49
C GLY A 779 7.70 -0.44 -9.52
N PHE A 780 8.37 -0.94 -10.57
CA PHE A 780 9.83 -0.89 -10.64
C PHE A 780 10.33 0.56 -10.70
N SER A 781 11.29 0.91 -9.85
CA SER A 781 11.99 2.19 -9.91
C SER A 781 12.96 2.25 -11.08
N ASP A 782 13.28 3.45 -11.54
CA ASP A 782 14.28 3.70 -12.58
C ASP A 782 15.65 3.15 -12.15
N ARG A 783 15.92 3.09 -10.83
CA ARG A 783 17.10 2.44 -10.27
C ARG A 783 17.13 0.92 -10.44
N GLN A 784 16.01 0.24 -10.17
CA GLN A 784 15.94 -1.21 -10.38
C GLN A 784 16.12 -1.57 -11.85
N LEU A 785 15.53 -0.76 -12.73
CA LEU A 785 15.68 -0.89 -14.18
C LEU A 785 17.11 -0.61 -14.62
N ALA A 786 17.74 0.46 -14.11
CA ALA A 786 19.11 0.82 -14.44
C ALA A 786 20.09 -0.31 -14.08
N HIS A 787 19.96 -0.85 -12.87
CA HIS A 787 20.77 -1.98 -12.44
C HIS A 787 20.53 -3.23 -13.31
N SER A 788 19.27 -3.58 -13.58
CA SER A 788 18.93 -4.76 -14.40
C SER A 788 19.39 -4.64 -15.86
N LEU A 789 19.47 -3.43 -16.39
CA LEU A 789 19.88 -3.14 -17.78
C LEU A 789 21.38 -2.78 -17.92
N GLY A 790 22.15 -2.76 -16.83
CA GLY A 790 23.55 -2.32 -16.85
C GLY A 790 23.71 -0.86 -17.28
N SER A 791 22.79 0.00 -16.86
CA SER A 791 22.67 1.42 -17.23
C SER A 791 22.67 2.32 -15.99
N THR A 792 22.52 3.63 -16.20
CA THR A 792 22.36 4.64 -15.13
C THR A 792 20.89 5.04 -14.98
N GLU A 793 20.51 5.53 -13.81
CA GLU A 793 19.15 6.00 -13.52
C GLU A 793 18.70 7.07 -14.53
N ASP A 794 19.57 8.04 -14.84
CA ASP A 794 19.30 9.11 -15.80
C ASP A 794 19.07 8.59 -17.23
N GLN A 795 19.84 7.59 -17.67
CA GLN A 795 19.67 6.99 -18.98
C GLN A 795 18.33 6.23 -19.09
N VAL A 796 17.96 5.49 -18.05
CA VAL A 796 16.65 4.82 -17.99
C VAL A 796 15.52 5.85 -17.98
N ARG A 797 15.61 6.88 -17.14
CA ARG A 797 14.64 7.97 -17.08
C ARG A 797 14.46 8.63 -18.46
N ALA A 798 15.56 8.99 -19.12
CA ALA A 798 15.52 9.60 -20.45
C ALA A 798 14.88 8.68 -21.50
N ALA A 799 15.22 7.38 -21.50
CA ALA A 799 14.64 6.40 -22.42
C ALA A 799 13.14 6.17 -22.16
N ARG A 800 12.75 6.12 -20.88
CA ARG A 800 11.36 5.99 -20.44
C ARG A 800 10.52 7.19 -20.88
N ILE A 801 11.02 8.42 -20.68
CA ILE A 801 10.35 9.65 -21.13
C ILE A 801 10.27 9.71 -22.66
N ALA A 802 11.35 9.35 -23.37
CA ALA A 802 11.38 9.35 -24.83
C ALA A 802 10.37 8.37 -25.47
N THR A 803 9.96 7.34 -24.73
CA THR A 803 8.92 6.37 -25.14
C THR A 803 7.51 6.76 -24.66
N GLY A 804 7.34 7.96 -24.10
CA GLY A 804 6.05 8.47 -23.61
C GLY A 804 5.59 7.83 -22.31
N VAL A 805 6.47 7.15 -21.57
CA VAL A 805 6.13 6.53 -20.29
C VAL A 805 6.43 7.53 -19.16
N THR A 806 5.40 8.25 -18.73
CA THR A 806 5.48 9.18 -17.59
C THR A 806 4.42 8.80 -16.58
N PRO A 807 4.62 9.06 -15.27
CA PRO A 807 3.60 8.79 -14.29
C PRO A 807 2.44 9.76 -14.47
N THR A 808 1.23 9.26 -14.24
CA THR A 808 0.04 10.07 -14.02
C THR A 808 -0.28 10.10 -12.54
N TYR A 809 -1.07 11.07 -12.08
CA TYR A 809 -1.50 11.12 -10.69
C TYR A 809 -3.01 11.01 -10.60
N ARG A 810 -3.47 10.21 -9.64
CA ARG A 810 -4.90 9.97 -9.35
C ARG A 810 -5.24 10.53 -7.97
N LEU A 811 -6.50 10.88 -7.77
CA LEU A 811 -7.03 11.42 -6.54
C LEU A 811 -7.43 10.29 -5.58
N VAL A 812 -7.22 10.55 -4.29
CA VAL A 812 -7.91 9.85 -3.21
C VAL A 812 -9.26 10.54 -3.00
N ASP A 813 -10.35 9.80 -3.20
CA ASP A 813 -11.70 10.37 -3.29
C ASP A 813 -12.74 9.77 -2.32
N THR A 814 -12.38 8.76 -1.53
CA THR A 814 -13.25 7.93 -0.66
C THR A 814 -14.31 7.07 -1.38
N CYS A 815 -14.52 7.22 -2.69
CA CYS A 815 -15.71 6.70 -3.37
C CYS A 815 -15.45 6.07 -4.75
N ALA A 816 -14.19 5.79 -5.10
CA ALA A 816 -13.81 5.12 -6.34
C ALA A 816 -14.40 5.82 -7.58
N ALA A 817 -14.25 7.14 -7.63
CA ALA A 817 -14.73 8.06 -8.65
C ALA A 817 -16.26 8.08 -8.86
N GLU A 818 -17.07 7.59 -7.91
CA GLU A 818 -18.53 7.75 -7.98
C GLU A 818 -18.95 9.23 -7.88
N PHE A 819 -18.22 10.00 -7.06
CA PHE A 819 -18.40 11.44 -6.89
C PHE A 819 -17.11 12.20 -7.18
N GLU A 820 -17.24 13.48 -7.58
CA GLU A 820 -16.08 14.33 -7.80
C GLU A 820 -15.40 14.66 -6.46
N ALA A 821 -14.12 14.34 -6.33
CA ALA A 821 -13.32 14.75 -5.17
C ALA A 821 -12.78 16.16 -5.36
N TYR A 822 -13.03 17.06 -4.42
CA TYR A 822 -12.54 18.44 -4.48
C TYR A 822 -11.20 18.64 -3.78
N THR A 823 -10.74 17.67 -2.99
CA THR A 823 -9.49 17.75 -2.24
C THR A 823 -8.30 17.25 -3.07
N PRO A 824 -7.24 18.06 -3.30
CA PRO A 824 -6.07 17.68 -4.11
C PRO A 824 -5.09 16.72 -3.38
N TYR A 825 -5.57 15.51 -3.06
CA TYR A 825 -4.78 14.44 -2.46
C TYR A 825 -4.43 13.40 -3.53
N TYR A 826 -3.16 13.37 -3.94
CA TYR A 826 -2.65 12.62 -5.07
C TYR A 826 -1.73 11.45 -4.70
N TYR A 827 -1.71 10.45 -5.59
CA TYR A 827 -0.67 9.43 -5.68
C TYR A 827 -0.33 9.14 -7.14
N SER A 828 0.92 8.76 -7.42
CA SER A 828 1.40 8.40 -8.76
C SER A 828 1.02 6.98 -9.15
N THR A 829 0.74 6.80 -10.44
CA THR A 829 0.64 5.48 -11.09
C THR A 829 1.01 5.60 -12.58
N TYR A 830 1.04 4.49 -13.31
CA TYR A 830 1.34 4.45 -14.75
C TYR A 830 0.11 4.08 -15.58
N GLY A 831 -0.98 4.82 -15.35
CA GLY A 831 -2.25 4.75 -16.09
C GLY A 831 -2.31 5.72 -17.27
N ASP A 832 -3.49 5.83 -17.89
CA ASP A 832 -3.71 6.73 -19.04
C ASP A 832 -4.30 8.09 -18.61
N GLU A 833 -4.95 8.16 -17.46
CA GLU A 833 -5.60 9.38 -16.94
C GLU A 833 -4.74 10.07 -15.87
N ASN A 834 -4.68 11.40 -15.94
CA ASN A 834 -3.96 12.25 -14.99
C ASN A 834 -4.91 13.34 -14.45
N GLU A 835 -5.14 13.32 -13.13
CA GLU A 835 -6.12 14.14 -12.42
C GLU A 835 -5.49 15.34 -11.70
N MET A 836 -4.19 15.58 -11.92
CA MET A 836 -3.51 16.77 -11.40
C MET A 836 -4.24 18.04 -11.81
N ARG A 837 -4.48 18.90 -10.83
CA ARG A 837 -5.11 20.19 -11.06
C ARG A 837 -4.06 21.26 -11.30
N SER A 838 -4.14 21.89 -12.47
CA SER A 838 -3.30 23.05 -12.78
C SER A 838 -3.74 24.28 -11.99
N SER A 839 -2.78 25.09 -11.58
CA SER A 839 -2.98 26.36 -10.89
C SER A 839 -1.94 27.35 -11.37
N ALA A 840 -2.34 28.62 -11.50
CA ALA A 840 -1.47 29.73 -11.91
C ALA A 840 -0.86 30.48 -10.71
N LYS A 841 -1.17 30.07 -9.47
CA LYS A 841 -0.57 30.63 -8.26
C LYS A 841 0.92 30.33 -8.23
N ARG A 842 1.68 31.16 -7.49
CA ARG A 842 3.07 30.85 -7.12
C ARG A 842 3.05 29.63 -6.23
N LYS A 843 3.93 28.66 -6.49
CA LYS A 843 3.93 27.38 -5.79
C LYS A 843 5.29 27.11 -5.16
N ILE A 844 5.28 26.60 -3.94
CA ILE A 844 6.48 26.10 -3.27
C ILE A 844 6.22 24.65 -2.86
N MET A 845 7.18 23.78 -3.17
CA MET A 845 7.16 22.39 -2.77
C MET A 845 7.96 22.19 -1.48
N ILE A 846 7.40 21.40 -0.56
CA ILE A 846 8.00 21.05 0.73
C ILE A 846 8.19 19.53 0.73
N LEU A 847 9.43 19.08 0.94
CA LEU A 847 9.75 17.66 1.05
C LEU A 847 9.75 17.25 2.53
N GLY A 848 8.86 16.32 2.87
CA GLY A 848 8.80 15.72 4.20
C GLY A 848 9.97 14.78 4.47
N GLY A 849 9.89 14.06 5.60
CA GLY A 849 10.94 13.15 6.04
C GLY A 849 10.72 11.68 5.70
N GLY A 850 9.51 11.23 5.36
CA GLY A 850 9.19 9.81 5.26
C GLY A 850 9.01 9.15 6.63
N PRO A 851 9.13 7.82 6.75
CA PRO A 851 8.74 7.05 7.95
C PRO A 851 9.60 7.36 9.17
N ASN A 852 9.03 7.73 10.32
CA ASN A 852 9.83 8.08 11.51
C ASN A 852 10.84 6.99 11.92
N ARG A 853 11.96 7.43 12.51
CA ARG A 853 13.07 6.59 12.97
C ARG A 853 13.86 7.32 14.05
N ILE A 854 14.59 6.60 14.89
CA ILE A 854 15.39 7.22 15.96
C ILE A 854 16.38 8.23 15.39
N GLY A 855 16.23 9.50 15.78
CA GLY A 855 17.01 10.66 15.31
C GLY A 855 16.36 11.43 14.14
N GLN A 856 15.23 10.95 13.62
CA GLN A 856 14.39 11.62 12.62
C GLN A 856 12.91 11.35 12.93
N GLY A 857 12.43 12.03 13.97
CA GLY A 857 11.10 11.92 14.54
C GLY A 857 10.13 12.98 14.03
N ILE A 858 9.17 13.30 14.89
CA ILE A 858 8.06 14.22 14.62
C ILE A 858 8.51 15.68 14.49
N GLU A 859 9.65 16.03 15.07
CA GLU A 859 10.24 17.37 15.03
C GLU A 859 10.45 17.90 13.59
N PHE A 860 10.78 17.01 12.65
CA PHE A 860 10.92 17.36 11.23
C PHE A 860 9.57 17.49 10.52
N ASP A 861 8.56 16.74 10.95
CA ASP A 861 7.20 16.89 10.46
C ASP A 861 6.64 18.26 10.87
N TYR A 862 6.83 18.62 12.15
CA TYR A 862 6.47 19.91 12.72
C TYR A 862 7.01 21.07 11.85
N CYS A 863 8.31 21.04 11.52
CA CYS A 863 8.92 22.05 10.65
C CYS A 863 8.28 22.13 9.26
N CYS A 864 7.99 20.97 8.65
CA CYS A 864 7.33 20.89 7.34
C CYS A 864 5.91 21.48 7.37
N VAL A 865 5.15 21.23 8.44
CA VAL A 865 3.79 21.75 8.63
C VAL A 865 3.82 23.27 8.80
N HIS A 866 4.71 23.81 9.65
CA HIS A 866 4.86 25.26 9.80
C HIS A 866 5.27 25.97 8.52
N ALA A 867 6.13 25.36 7.69
CA ALA A 867 6.43 25.91 6.37
C ALA A 867 5.17 26.02 5.50
N ALA A 868 4.32 24.99 5.52
CA ALA A 868 3.08 25.00 4.75
C ALA A 868 2.12 26.10 5.24
N PHE A 869 1.96 26.25 6.57
CA PHE A 869 1.12 27.31 7.14
C PHE A 869 1.64 28.71 6.82
N ALA A 870 2.94 28.97 7.05
CA ALA A 870 3.54 30.27 6.78
C ALA A 870 3.46 30.66 5.29
N LEU A 871 3.71 29.72 4.37
CA LEU A 871 3.60 29.98 2.94
C LEU A 871 2.15 30.23 2.50
N ARG A 872 1.20 29.50 3.08
CA ARG A 872 -0.24 29.69 2.83
C ARG A 872 -0.70 31.09 3.28
N GLU A 873 -0.22 31.58 4.42
CA GLU A 873 -0.48 32.96 4.88
C GLU A 873 0.06 34.02 3.92
N LEU A 874 1.17 33.74 3.24
CA LEU A 874 1.73 34.57 2.17
C LEU A 874 0.98 34.44 0.83
N GLY A 875 -0.09 33.64 0.77
CA GLY A 875 -0.88 33.39 -0.44
C GLY A 875 -0.16 32.54 -1.49
N ILE A 876 0.89 31.81 -1.08
CA ILE A 876 1.64 30.88 -1.93
C ILE A 876 0.95 29.51 -1.85
N GLU A 877 0.75 28.86 -3.00
CA GLU A 877 0.21 27.50 -3.06
C GLU A 877 1.26 26.50 -2.60
N THR A 878 0.94 25.69 -1.60
CA THR A 878 1.87 24.75 -1.00
C THR A 878 1.67 23.33 -1.55
N ILE A 879 2.77 22.70 -1.92
CA ILE A 879 2.80 21.30 -2.36
C ILE A 879 3.58 20.50 -1.33
N MET A 880 2.90 19.61 -0.60
CA MET A 880 3.55 18.69 0.33
C MET A 880 3.84 17.36 -0.36
N VAL A 881 5.05 16.83 -0.18
CA VAL A 881 5.45 15.49 -0.64
C VAL A 881 5.96 14.70 0.56
N ASN A 882 5.26 13.65 0.98
CA ASN A 882 5.67 12.81 2.10
C ASN A 882 5.00 11.42 2.01
N SER A 883 5.51 10.43 2.74
CA SER A 883 5.04 9.03 2.72
C SER A 883 4.71 8.43 4.09
N ASN A 884 4.67 9.27 5.14
CA ASN A 884 4.40 8.83 6.51
C ASN A 884 2.92 8.99 6.86
N PRO A 885 2.19 7.90 7.12
CA PRO A 885 0.75 7.95 7.40
C PRO A 885 0.41 8.51 8.80
N GLU A 886 1.36 8.52 9.73
CA GLU A 886 1.12 8.94 11.12
C GLU A 886 1.11 10.47 11.30
N THR A 887 1.48 11.23 10.25
CA THR A 887 1.88 12.63 10.38
C THR A 887 0.81 13.65 10.00
N VAL A 888 0.97 14.87 10.51
CA VAL A 888 0.13 16.03 10.18
C VAL A 888 0.48 16.57 8.80
N SER A 889 1.74 16.45 8.34
CA SER A 889 2.09 16.88 6.97
C SER A 889 1.35 16.10 5.88
N THR A 890 1.03 14.81 6.10
CA THR A 890 0.21 14.02 5.17
C THR A 890 -1.29 14.16 5.41
N ASP A 891 -1.70 15.16 6.17
CA ASP A 891 -3.08 15.61 6.19
C ASP A 891 -3.36 16.52 4.99
N TYR A 892 -4.44 16.24 4.26
CA TYR A 892 -4.82 17.03 3.10
C TYR A 892 -5.27 18.45 3.47
N ASP A 893 -5.56 18.73 4.75
CA ASP A 893 -5.84 20.08 5.22
C ASP A 893 -4.56 20.94 5.39
N THR A 894 -3.39 20.30 5.49
CA THR A 894 -2.12 20.97 5.80
C THR A 894 -1.56 21.76 4.63
N SER A 895 -1.65 21.23 3.41
CA SER A 895 -1.16 21.88 2.18
C SER A 895 -2.27 22.09 1.16
N ASP A 896 -2.05 22.94 0.15
CA ASP A 896 -3.02 23.09 -0.95
C ASP A 896 -3.06 21.84 -1.84
N LYS A 897 -1.93 21.15 -1.95
CA LYS A 897 -1.80 19.86 -2.65
C LYS A 897 -0.93 18.90 -1.85
N LEU A 898 -1.39 17.67 -1.73
CA LEU A 898 -0.67 16.59 -1.07
C LEU A 898 -0.33 15.51 -2.09
N TYR A 899 0.95 15.17 -2.19
CA TYR A 899 1.43 14.00 -2.92
C TYR A 899 1.93 12.98 -1.91
N PHE A 900 1.18 11.88 -1.76
CA PHE A 900 1.56 10.79 -0.86
C PHE A 900 2.47 9.82 -1.60
N GLU A 901 3.74 10.22 -1.72
CA GLU A 901 4.73 9.61 -2.60
C GLU A 901 6.05 9.32 -1.88
N PRO A 902 6.82 8.31 -2.36
CA PRO A 902 8.16 8.08 -1.87
C PRO A 902 9.06 9.31 -2.07
N LEU A 903 9.95 9.56 -1.12
CA LEU A 903 10.92 10.66 -1.16
C LEU A 903 12.20 10.20 -1.87
N THR A 904 12.07 9.88 -3.16
CA THR A 904 13.22 9.51 -4.01
C THR A 904 13.50 10.59 -5.06
N HIS A 905 14.71 10.61 -5.60
CA HIS A 905 15.06 11.50 -6.71
C HIS A 905 14.11 11.34 -7.90
N GLU A 906 13.75 10.11 -8.24
CA GLU A 906 12.81 9.82 -9.33
C GLU A 906 11.42 10.40 -9.06
N ASP A 907 10.84 10.08 -7.91
CA ASP A 907 9.45 10.41 -7.57
C ASP A 907 9.29 11.93 -7.38
N VAL A 908 10.26 12.59 -6.73
CA VAL A 908 10.26 14.06 -6.56
C VAL A 908 10.38 14.78 -7.91
N LEU A 909 11.26 14.32 -8.81
CA LEU A 909 11.38 14.92 -10.15
C LEU A 909 10.11 14.76 -10.98
N ASN A 910 9.43 13.61 -10.86
CA ASN A 910 8.17 13.38 -11.55
C ASN A 910 7.10 14.42 -11.16
N ILE A 911 7.03 14.79 -9.87
CA ILE A 911 6.11 15.81 -9.38
C ILE A 911 6.57 17.20 -9.84
N TYR A 912 7.87 17.51 -9.66
CA TYR A 912 8.44 18.81 -10.01
C TYR A 912 8.24 19.16 -11.49
N GLU A 913 8.47 18.22 -12.40
CA GLU A 913 8.34 18.44 -13.85
C GLU A 913 6.91 18.78 -14.28
N GLN A 914 5.91 18.25 -13.57
CA GLN A 914 4.49 18.48 -13.86
C GLN A 914 3.94 19.72 -13.13
N GLU A 915 4.30 19.94 -11.87
CA GLU A 915 3.82 21.09 -11.07
C GLU A 915 4.57 22.40 -11.38
N LYS A 916 5.86 22.30 -11.69
CA LYS A 916 6.81 23.40 -11.93
C LYS A 916 6.78 24.48 -10.83
N PRO A 917 7.01 24.11 -9.55
CA PRO A 917 7.07 25.08 -8.47
C PRO A 917 8.24 26.07 -8.65
N GLU A 918 8.09 27.26 -8.07
CA GLU A 918 9.11 28.32 -8.09
C GLU A 918 10.32 27.95 -7.22
N GLY A 919 10.09 27.12 -6.20
CA GLY A 919 11.11 26.70 -5.24
C GLY A 919 10.75 25.39 -4.55
N VAL A 920 11.78 24.67 -4.09
CA VAL A 920 11.66 23.45 -3.29
C VAL A 920 12.43 23.61 -1.98
N ILE A 921 11.76 23.36 -0.85
CA ILE A 921 12.33 23.31 0.50
C ILE A 921 12.75 21.87 0.79
N VAL A 922 14.02 21.70 1.17
CA VAL A 922 14.64 20.39 1.45
C VAL A 922 15.24 20.29 2.85
N GLN A 923 15.24 21.40 3.60
CA GLN A 923 15.96 21.53 4.87
C GLN A 923 15.12 21.06 6.08
N PHE A 924 13.80 20.95 5.93
CA PHE A 924 12.88 20.75 7.07
C PHE A 924 12.52 19.28 7.32
N GLY A 925 12.56 18.41 6.30
CA GLY A 925 12.24 16.99 6.45
C GLY A 925 13.39 16.12 6.97
N GLY A 926 14.47 16.72 7.49
CA GLY A 926 15.64 16.00 7.99
C GLY A 926 16.50 15.40 6.87
N GLN A 927 17.17 14.27 7.16
CA GLN A 927 18.23 13.77 6.26
C GLN A 927 17.72 13.27 4.90
N THR A 928 16.50 12.75 4.84
CA THR A 928 15.92 12.21 3.60
C THR A 928 15.94 13.25 2.47
N PRO A 929 15.29 14.42 2.61
CA PRO A 929 15.37 15.46 1.57
C PRO A 929 16.74 16.14 1.45
N LEU A 930 17.52 16.26 2.54
CA LEU A 930 18.90 16.78 2.47
C LEU A 930 19.78 15.94 1.53
N ASN A 931 19.68 14.61 1.61
CA ASN A 931 20.41 13.69 0.72
C ASN A 931 20.02 13.83 -0.76
N LEU A 932 18.81 14.33 -1.05
CA LEU A 932 18.33 14.55 -2.42
C LEU A 932 18.77 15.90 -2.99
N ALA A 933 19.12 16.86 -2.14
CA ALA A 933 19.28 18.28 -2.50
C ALA A 933 20.28 18.51 -3.65
N ALA A 934 21.45 17.86 -3.61
CA ALA A 934 22.46 17.98 -4.66
C ALA A 934 21.99 17.39 -5.99
N GLY A 935 21.36 16.20 -5.96
CA GLY A 935 20.83 15.54 -7.15
C GLY A 935 19.66 16.31 -7.78
N LEU A 936 18.80 16.92 -6.96
CA LEU A 936 17.70 17.76 -7.43
C LEU A 936 18.22 19.06 -8.06
N LYS A 937 19.20 19.73 -7.42
CA LYS A 937 19.83 20.93 -7.99
C LYS A 937 20.53 20.64 -9.31
N ALA A 938 21.24 19.51 -9.41
CA ALA A 938 21.88 19.08 -10.66
C ALA A 938 20.86 18.82 -11.79
N ALA A 939 19.64 18.38 -11.45
CA ALA A 939 18.52 18.21 -12.38
C ALA A 939 17.79 19.54 -12.71
N GLY A 940 18.24 20.68 -12.19
CA GLY A 940 17.66 21.99 -12.45
C GLY A 940 16.47 22.37 -11.56
N VAL A 941 16.30 21.71 -10.41
CA VAL A 941 15.29 22.07 -9.41
C VAL A 941 15.76 23.30 -8.61
N PRO A 942 14.95 24.36 -8.48
CA PRO A 942 15.28 25.54 -7.70
C PRO A 942 15.17 25.25 -6.20
N ILE A 943 16.29 24.88 -5.58
CA ILE A 943 16.37 24.74 -4.12
C ILE A 943 16.39 26.12 -3.47
N ILE A 944 15.39 26.41 -2.65
CA ILE A 944 15.28 27.67 -1.89
C ILE A 944 15.82 27.50 -0.47
N GLY A 945 16.28 28.59 0.14
CA GLY A 945 16.99 28.56 1.42
C GLY A 945 18.47 28.19 1.28
N THR A 946 19.03 27.55 2.31
CA THR A 946 20.44 27.12 2.35
C THR A 946 20.76 26.23 1.16
N GLN A 947 21.78 26.62 0.39
CA GLN A 947 22.14 25.95 -0.85
C GLN A 947 22.79 24.58 -0.59
N PRO A 948 22.62 23.59 -1.49
CA PRO A 948 23.23 22.25 -1.33
C PRO A 948 24.74 22.28 -1.10
N GLU A 949 25.47 23.20 -1.72
CA GLU A 949 26.92 23.35 -1.53
C GLU A 949 27.26 23.87 -0.12
N SER A 950 26.38 24.69 0.48
CA SER A 950 26.53 25.14 1.86
C SER A 950 26.19 24.04 2.86
N ILE A 951 25.22 23.18 2.53
CA ILE A 951 24.91 21.97 3.30
C ILE A 951 26.12 21.03 3.27
N GLU A 952 26.69 20.76 2.09
CA GLU A 952 27.88 19.92 1.93
C GLU A 952 29.10 20.52 2.66
N LEU A 953 29.29 21.85 2.62
CA LEU A 953 30.35 22.53 3.37
C LEU A 953 30.24 22.30 4.89
N ALA A 954 29.02 22.16 5.42
CA ALA A 954 28.76 21.92 6.83
C ALA A 954 28.84 20.43 7.21
N GLU A 955 28.37 19.53 6.34
CA GLU A 955 28.35 18.09 6.59
C GLU A 955 29.71 17.41 6.30
N ASP A 956 30.46 17.87 5.30
CA ASP A 956 31.81 17.38 5.00
C ASP A 956 32.79 17.96 6.02
N ARG A 957 33.40 17.08 6.80
CA ARG A 957 34.24 17.51 7.92
C ARG A 957 35.55 18.13 7.52
N LYS A 958 36.09 17.80 6.35
CA LYS A 958 37.31 18.44 5.87
C LYS A 958 36.99 19.88 5.46
N LEU A 959 35.91 20.07 4.71
CA LEU A 959 35.45 21.39 4.31
C LEU A 959 35.04 22.25 5.52
N PHE A 960 34.36 21.64 6.49
CA PHE A 960 33.96 22.30 7.73
C PHE A 960 35.18 22.71 8.59
N ALA A 961 36.17 21.82 8.76
CA ALA A 961 37.39 22.13 9.48
C ALA A 961 38.18 23.27 8.82
N GLU A 962 38.33 23.25 7.50
CA GLU A 962 38.94 24.35 6.73
C GLU A 962 38.16 25.66 6.92
N MET A 963 36.83 25.60 6.99
CA MET A 963 36.00 26.77 7.28
C MET A 963 36.24 27.33 8.69
N LEU A 964 36.28 26.48 9.72
CA LEU A 964 36.55 26.90 11.10
C LEU A 964 37.93 27.55 11.25
N ASP A 965 38.96 26.98 10.60
CA ASP A 965 40.32 27.54 10.60
C ASP A 965 40.35 28.93 9.97
N ARG A 966 39.64 29.15 8.85
CA ARG A 966 39.50 30.48 8.23
C ARG A 966 38.78 31.48 9.13
N LEU A 967 37.81 31.03 9.92
CA LEU A 967 37.06 31.86 10.86
C LEU A 967 37.80 32.11 12.18
N GLY A 968 38.91 31.41 12.43
CA GLY A 968 39.63 31.47 13.70
C GLY A 968 38.86 30.85 14.87
N LEU A 969 37.94 29.93 14.58
CA LEU A 969 37.15 29.21 15.57
C LEU A 969 37.88 27.96 16.05
N ARG A 970 37.59 27.51 17.28
CA ARG A 970 38.23 26.35 17.88
C ARG A 970 37.51 25.07 17.46
N GLN A 971 38.30 24.03 17.20
CA GLN A 971 37.85 22.66 17.00
C GLN A 971 38.80 21.70 17.72
N THR A 972 38.30 20.51 18.07
CA THR A 972 39.14 19.47 18.66
C THR A 972 40.15 18.96 17.63
N PRO A 973 41.39 18.63 18.05
CA PRO A 973 42.33 17.96 17.16
C PRO A 973 41.75 16.63 16.65
N SER A 974 41.81 16.40 15.34
CA SER A 974 41.22 15.23 14.70
C SER A 974 42.14 14.62 13.63
N GLY A 975 41.73 13.46 13.10
CA GLY A 975 42.34 12.82 11.95
C GLY A 975 41.44 11.78 11.31
N SER A 976 41.82 11.33 10.13
CA SER A 976 41.09 10.34 9.34
C SER A 976 42.01 9.15 9.07
N ALA A 977 41.54 7.94 9.38
CA ALA A 977 42.30 6.71 9.27
C ALA A 977 41.60 5.69 8.39
N THR A 978 42.35 5.04 7.52
CA THR A 978 41.89 3.93 6.68
C THR A 978 42.46 2.58 7.12
N SER A 979 43.46 2.59 8.00
CA SER A 979 44.04 1.39 8.62
C SER A 979 44.13 1.50 10.13
N GLU A 980 44.27 0.34 10.78
CA GLU A 980 44.47 0.21 12.22
C GLU A 980 45.68 1.03 12.71
N GLU A 981 46.81 0.91 12.02
CA GLU A 981 48.06 1.59 12.38
C GLU A 981 47.96 3.10 12.22
N GLU A 982 47.26 3.57 11.17
CA GLU A 982 47.02 4.98 10.94
C GLU A 982 46.14 5.57 12.06
N ALA A 983 45.08 4.86 12.46
CA ALA A 983 44.21 5.28 13.56
C ALA A 983 44.99 5.39 14.87
N VAL A 984 45.83 4.40 15.20
CA VAL A 984 46.66 4.42 16.42
C VAL A 984 47.69 5.54 16.38
N ALA A 985 48.30 5.81 15.22
CA ALA A 985 49.25 6.91 15.06
C ALA A 985 48.57 8.28 15.24
N ILE A 986 47.36 8.44 14.69
CA ILE A 986 46.54 9.65 14.87
C ILE A 986 46.16 9.83 16.34
N ALA A 987 45.64 8.78 16.99
CA ALA A 987 45.26 8.81 18.41
C ALA A 987 46.45 9.14 19.32
N ALA A 988 47.64 8.60 19.03
CA ALA A 988 48.87 8.93 19.77
C ALA A 988 49.29 10.40 19.57
N ARG A 989 49.02 10.98 18.39
CA ARG A 989 49.29 12.39 18.10
C ARG A 989 48.32 13.34 18.80
N ILE A 990 47.02 13.01 18.82
CA ILE A 990 45.97 13.91 19.36
C ILE A 990 45.72 13.72 20.87
N GLY A 991 46.01 12.54 21.41
CA GLY A 991 45.84 12.16 22.81
C GLY A 991 44.51 11.47 23.12
N TYR A 992 44.53 10.47 24.00
CA TYR A 992 43.35 9.77 24.52
C TYR A 992 42.69 10.57 25.68
N PRO A 993 41.38 10.37 25.94
CA PRO A 993 40.45 9.55 25.16
C PRO A 993 40.13 10.13 23.79
N VAL A 994 39.84 9.26 22.83
CA VAL A 994 39.44 9.62 21.47
C VAL A 994 38.04 9.10 21.18
N LEU A 995 37.25 9.90 20.49
CA LEU A 995 35.99 9.48 19.90
C LEU A 995 36.28 8.94 18.49
N VAL A 996 35.96 7.67 18.26
CA VAL A 996 36.07 7.07 16.92
C VAL A 996 34.71 6.90 16.29
N ARG A 997 34.64 7.17 14.99
CA ARG A 997 33.38 7.12 14.25
C ARG A 997 33.57 6.88 12.77
N PRO A 998 32.70 6.12 12.09
CA PRO A 998 32.76 5.95 10.65
C PRO A 998 32.38 7.25 9.93
N SER A 999 32.91 7.46 8.72
CA SER A 999 32.50 8.62 7.90
C SER A 999 31.06 8.47 7.38
N PHE A 1000 30.27 9.56 7.37
CA PHE A 1000 28.89 9.66 6.86
C PHE A 1000 27.80 8.88 7.66
N VAL A 1001 27.84 8.97 8.99
CA VAL A 1001 26.77 8.46 9.88
C VAL A 1001 26.29 9.55 10.84
N LEU A 1002 24.98 9.58 11.08
CA LEU A 1002 24.28 10.49 11.99
C LEU A 1002 23.73 9.72 13.19
N GLY A 1003 23.44 10.42 14.29
CA GLY A 1003 22.81 9.83 15.47
C GLY A 1003 23.69 8.83 16.20
N GLY A 1004 25.00 9.11 16.31
CA GLY A 1004 25.94 8.28 17.07
C GLY A 1004 26.22 6.86 16.52
N ARG A 1005 25.77 6.53 15.30
CA ARG A 1005 25.84 5.14 14.80
C ARG A 1005 27.29 4.64 14.69
N ALA A 1006 27.58 3.56 15.44
CA ALA A 1006 28.91 2.95 15.56
C ALA A 1006 30.00 3.93 16.02
N MET A 1007 29.64 4.97 16.79
CA MET A 1007 30.62 5.80 17.49
C MET A 1007 31.02 5.12 18.80
N GLU A 1008 32.31 5.10 19.12
CA GLU A 1008 32.82 4.52 20.37
C GLU A 1008 33.81 5.47 21.02
N LEU A 1009 33.72 5.62 22.34
CA LEU A 1009 34.76 6.28 23.14
C LEU A 1009 35.87 5.28 23.42
N VAL A 1010 37.09 5.65 23.04
CA VAL A 1010 38.24 4.78 23.13
C VAL A 1010 39.30 5.43 24.02
N TYR A 1011 39.71 4.73 25.06
CA TYR A 1011 40.66 5.24 26.06
C TYR A 1011 42.09 4.76 25.80
N HIS A 1012 42.25 3.63 25.10
CA HIS A 1012 43.54 2.97 24.91
C HIS A 1012 43.72 2.43 23.49
N ALA A 1013 44.97 2.26 23.09
CA ALA A 1013 45.31 1.79 21.74
C ALA A 1013 44.83 0.36 21.44
N GLU A 1014 44.62 -0.49 22.44
CA GLU A 1014 44.11 -1.85 22.20
C GLU A 1014 42.63 -1.85 21.82
N ASP A 1015 41.82 -1.04 22.51
CA ASP A 1015 40.40 -0.85 22.19
C ASP A 1015 40.22 -0.21 20.81
N LEU A 1016 41.10 0.75 20.45
CA LEU A 1016 41.12 1.35 19.12
C LEU A 1016 41.31 0.29 18.02
N ARG A 1017 42.25 -0.64 18.23
CA ARG A 1017 42.52 -1.73 17.29
C ARG A 1017 41.35 -2.70 17.19
N ARG A 1018 40.67 -2.98 18.31
CA ARG A 1018 39.45 -3.80 18.32
C ARG A 1018 38.37 -3.13 17.48
N TYR A 1019 38.10 -1.85 17.75
CA TYR A 1019 37.12 -1.06 17.00
C TYR A 1019 37.44 -1.04 15.50
N MET A 1020 38.67 -0.72 15.12
CA MET A 1020 39.08 -0.64 13.71
C MET A 1020 38.87 -1.97 12.98
N ARG A 1021 39.18 -3.12 13.61
CA ARG A 1021 38.94 -4.44 13.02
C ARG A 1021 37.44 -4.68 12.75
N SER A 1022 36.57 -4.37 13.70
CA SER A 1022 35.12 -4.46 13.50
C SER A 1022 34.57 -3.44 12.49
N ALA A 1023 35.10 -2.20 12.50
CA ALA A 1023 34.61 -1.12 11.66
C ALA A 1023 35.00 -1.32 10.19
N ILE A 1024 36.21 -1.83 9.91
CA ILE A 1024 36.69 -2.12 8.56
C ILE A 1024 35.88 -3.25 7.91
N GLU A 1025 35.41 -4.25 8.67
CA GLU A 1025 34.51 -5.30 8.16
C GLU A 1025 33.15 -4.74 7.71
N VAL A 1026 32.63 -3.71 8.40
CA VAL A 1026 31.34 -3.07 8.10
C VAL A 1026 31.45 -1.99 7.01
N SER A 1027 32.64 -1.42 6.84
CA SER A 1027 32.90 -0.25 5.98
C SER A 1027 34.18 -0.48 5.16
N SER A 1028 34.09 -1.36 4.16
CA SER A 1028 35.27 -1.88 3.46
C SER A 1028 36.10 -0.85 2.67
N HIS A 1029 35.66 0.41 2.53
CA HIS A 1029 36.34 1.44 1.73
C HIS A 1029 36.22 2.88 2.27
N ARG A 1030 35.71 3.10 3.49
CA ARG A 1030 35.53 4.47 4.04
C ARG A 1030 36.42 4.71 5.27
N PRO A 1031 36.99 5.91 5.41
CA PRO A 1031 37.84 6.20 6.55
C PRO A 1031 37.04 6.29 7.86
N VAL A 1032 37.69 5.90 8.95
CA VAL A 1032 37.27 6.13 10.34
C VAL A 1032 37.86 7.46 10.80
N LEU A 1033 37.04 8.29 11.41
CA LEU A 1033 37.45 9.55 12.01
C LEU A 1033 37.84 9.31 13.47
N VAL A 1034 38.94 9.92 13.88
CA VAL A 1034 39.49 9.85 15.24
C VAL A 1034 39.60 11.29 15.74
N ASP A 1035 38.73 11.67 16.67
CA ASP A 1035 38.67 13.01 17.25
C ASP A 1035 39.10 12.96 18.72
N ARG A 1036 39.80 13.98 19.21
CA ARG A 1036 40.06 14.10 20.65
C ARG A 1036 38.73 14.32 21.37
N PHE A 1037 38.44 13.48 22.35
CA PHE A 1037 37.25 13.64 23.19
C PHE A 1037 37.49 14.71 24.27
N LEU A 1038 36.46 15.49 24.57
CA LEU A 1038 36.49 16.53 25.59
C LEU A 1038 35.79 16.00 26.84
N GLU A 1039 36.55 15.53 27.82
CA GLU A 1039 36.04 15.14 29.13
C GLU A 1039 35.59 16.38 29.93
N ASP A 1040 34.60 16.20 30.80
CA ASP A 1040 34.05 17.22 31.71
C ASP A 1040 33.60 18.51 30.99
N ALA A 1041 33.11 18.39 29.76
CA ALA A 1041 32.68 19.52 28.94
C ALA A 1041 31.16 19.67 28.93
N ILE A 1042 30.68 20.92 29.03
CA ILE A 1042 29.26 21.26 28.84
C ILE A 1042 28.96 21.27 27.34
N GLU A 1043 27.90 20.56 26.94
CA GLU A 1043 27.38 20.60 25.57
C GLU A 1043 26.26 21.64 25.45
N VAL A 1044 26.23 22.32 24.30
CA VAL A 1044 25.32 23.44 24.03
C VAL A 1044 24.79 23.35 22.61
N ASP A 1045 23.47 23.42 22.47
CA ASP A 1045 22.80 23.57 21.17
C ASP A 1045 22.36 25.03 20.97
N VAL A 1046 22.53 25.53 19.74
CA VAL A 1046 22.15 26.90 19.36
C VAL A 1046 21.36 26.87 18.06
N ASP A 1047 20.06 27.14 18.17
CA ASP A 1047 19.20 27.29 17.00
C ASP A 1047 19.19 28.75 16.54
N CYS A 1048 19.47 28.97 15.26
CA CYS A 1048 19.51 30.31 14.67
C CYS A 1048 18.90 30.36 13.28
N ILE A 1049 18.41 31.54 12.90
CA ILE A 1049 17.89 31.84 11.57
C ILE A 1049 18.70 33.00 11.00
N ALA A 1050 19.10 32.89 9.73
CA ALA A 1050 19.83 33.94 9.03
C ALA A 1050 19.25 34.17 7.63
N ASP A 1051 19.17 35.43 7.21
CA ASP A 1051 18.68 35.84 5.89
C ASP A 1051 19.81 36.31 4.94
N GLY A 1052 21.06 36.31 5.43
CA GLY A 1052 22.23 36.79 4.72
C GLY A 1052 22.65 38.22 5.07
N GLU A 1053 21.79 38.99 5.73
CA GLU A 1053 22.09 40.32 6.27
C GLU A 1053 22.17 40.31 7.80
N ILE A 1054 21.21 39.65 8.44
CA ILE A 1054 21.12 39.49 9.89
C ILE A 1054 21.05 38.00 10.27
N ALA A 1055 21.57 37.69 11.47
CA ALA A 1055 21.40 36.40 12.11
C ALA A 1055 20.71 36.60 13.46
N VAL A 1056 19.66 35.82 13.71
CA VAL A 1056 18.86 35.85 14.93
C VAL A 1056 19.05 34.52 15.65
N VAL A 1057 19.50 34.59 16.91
CA VAL A 1057 19.54 33.41 17.79
C VAL A 1057 18.14 33.20 18.34
N GLY A 1058 17.55 32.04 18.04
CA GLY A 1058 16.24 31.64 18.54
C GLY A 1058 16.32 31.16 19.99
N ALA A 1059 17.22 30.19 20.24
CA ALA A 1059 17.46 29.64 21.57
C ALA A 1059 18.92 29.22 21.75
N ILE A 1060 19.38 29.27 23.00
CA ILE A 1060 20.62 28.64 23.46
C ILE A 1060 20.22 27.65 24.53
N MET A 1061 20.51 26.37 24.29
CA MET A 1061 20.14 25.24 25.12
C MET A 1061 21.39 24.67 25.78
N GLU A 1062 21.41 24.64 27.12
CA GLU A 1062 22.48 23.98 27.87
C GLU A 1062 22.06 22.56 28.22
N HIS A 1063 22.87 21.56 27.88
CA HIS A 1063 22.60 20.17 28.24
C HIS A 1063 22.83 19.94 29.73
N ILE A 1064 22.04 19.04 30.33
CA ILE A 1064 22.25 18.58 31.71
C ILE A 1064 23.41 17.58 31.74
N GLU A 1065 23.40 16.65 30.78
CA GLU A 1065 24.48 15.71 30.56
C GLU A 1065 25.71 16.39 29.92
N GLU A 1066 26.90 15.88 30.25
CA GLU A 1066 28.16 16.34 29.67
C GLU A 1066 28.31 15.87 28.21
N ALA A 1067 29.15 16.58 27.45
CA ALA A 1067 29.47 16.25 26.08
C ALA A 1067 29.97 14.79 25.98
N GLY A 1068 29.33 14.01 25.12
CA GLY A 1068 29.57 12.57 24.97
C GLY A 1068 28.33 11.71 25.13
N ILE A 1069 27.30 12.23 25.80
CA ILE A 1069 25.92 11.78 25.60
C ILE A 1069 25.35 12.53 24.39
N HIS A 1070 24.71 11.82 23.48
CA HIS A 1070 24.20 12.44 22.25
C HIS A 1070 23.13 13.50 22.59
N SER A 1071 23.13 14.64 21.88
CA SER A 1071 22.17 15.73 22.12
C SER A 1071 20.71 15.27 22.13
N GLY A 1072 20.31 14.44 21.16
CA GLY A 1072 18.98 13.83 21.10
C GLY A 1072 18.59 12.89 22.25
N ASP A 1073 19.54 12.49 23.11
CA ASP A 1073 19.28 11.70 24.33
C ASP A 1073 19.49 12.51 25.61
N SER A 1074 19.95 13.76 25.51
CA SER A 1074 20.26 14.65 26.63
C SER A 1074 19.04 15.46 27.04
N ALA A 1075 18.86 15.69 28.33
CA ALA A 1075 17.97 16.74 28.79
C ALA A 1075 18.65 18.10 28.57
N CYS A 1076 17.88 19.14 28.27
CA CYS A 1076 18.41 20.49 28.09
C CYS A 1076 17.56 21.55 28.80
N VAL A 1077 18.17 22.70 29.07
CA VAL A 1077 17.54 23.82 29.76
C VAL A 1077 17.62 25.09 28.91
N VAL A 1078 16.50 25.81 28.83
CA VAL A 1078 16.38 27.15 28.24
C VAL A 1078 15.74 28.10 29.27
N PRO A 1079 16.37 29.25 29.60
CA PRO A 1079 17.74 29.62 29.23
C PRO A 1079 18.78 28.75 29.94
N THR A 1080 20.03 28.89 29.54
CA THR A 1080 21.18 28.22 30.15
C THR A 1080 21.21 28.43 31.67
N PHE A 1081 21.52 27.39 32.44
CA PHE A 1081 21.40 27.38 33.90
C PHE A 1081 22.73 27.56 34.62
N SER A 1082 23.86 27.23 33.99
CA SER A 1082 25.20 27.35 34.58
C SER A 1082 26.20 28.12 33.72
N LEU A 1083 25.95 28.26 32.41
CA LEU A 1083 26.80 29.06 31.52
C LEU A 1083 26.80 30.55 31.90
N SER A 1084 28.00 31.15 31.87
CA SER A 1084 28.33 32.48 32.42
C SER A 1084 27.98 33.67 31.53
#